data_AF-A0A3P1XZF3-F1
#
_entry.id   AF-A0A3P1XZF3-F1
#
_cell.length_a   1.000
_cell.length_b   1.000
_cell.length_c   1.000
_cell.angle_alpha   90.00
_cell.angle_beta   90.00
_cell.angle_gamma   90.00
#
_symmetry.space_group_name_H-M   'P 1'
#
loop_
_entity.id
_entity.type
_entity.pdbx_description
1 polymer ?
#
loop_
_entity_poly.entity_id
_entity_poly.type
_entity_poly.pdbx_seq_one_letter_code
_entity_poly.pdbx_strand_id
1 'polypeptide(L)'
;MARKKSPEKSTAVFDAQAQPLALPSGEQGKLPVRASQQPEQPRPGKGPKAAKQRSDSKKTAKASKADKAGKAAKQAKPPKPSKQPRQTQKTGAAVPQPGALVLRRADADSLSDALRTAQALQATTGSAWSLSRKQIEAESELIVHLARPDGIAWLDRDGSILDFNERVFDWAERDDVPLLERLRYLCIVSSNLDEFFEVRVADHLEAARDGVEDDEFSVQSYARLSHKAQQLVQRQYELYNKALLPALQEQGIQIFSHGKRNAGQRRWVKEYFDREVRPLLTPVALDPAHPFPQVANKTLNFIVRLDGEDAFGNRNEIAIVKVPRVLSRFVRLPDALAGGKGKIGVISLSSIIRTHLPELFPGRKVVEFSQFRVTRHSDLAVTEGEVQNLRTALRRGLQHRHFGKATRIEVSHGCSAPIVNLLLAEFELPEQALYRVEGPVNLVRLNQVIDLIDGERPALLFPRWIPQWPRSLKNSENLFARIRQKDVLIHQPFESFDAVVEFLRQAVKDPDVLAIKQTVYRTGADSVMMELLREAVRKGKEVTAVVELKARFDEENNINWAEMLEAIGVQVVYGIVGLKTHGKMLLVTRREARGLKRYGHLSTGNYNPRTAKLYTDLSYLTANDAITADMDAVFTLLASQVALPPLNRLLVAPFTLHATLMEHIAQAQAAAQAGQPARIVAKMNALTDWKLAAALHQAAQHGVQIDLIVRAACVLPALHATPAGGAIRIRSIVGRFLEHTRVFFFQAGQQEQLYLASADWMNRNMARRVELAWPVRDAALRQRIVDECLVAYLMDDQDAWVLQEDGQYRRLDGDTVGVSAQQMLAHYFSTASALRPRPRSAGSSSAAQLTARTKSAKKK
;
A
#
# COMPACT_ATOMS: atom_id res chain seq x y z
N MET A 1 -34.78 -28.40 40.66
CA MET A 1 -34.65 -29.72 41.33
C MET A 1 -35.07 -30.80 40.33
N ALA A 2 -34.55 -32.03 40.32
CA ALA A 2 -33.56 -32.68 41.19
C ALA A 2 -32.64 -33.68 40.41
N ARG A 3 -32.02 -34.62 41.13
CA ARG A 3 -31.34 -35.85 40.67
C ARG A 3 -32.40 -36.98 40.45
N LYS A 4 -32.17 -38.16 39.81
CA LYS A 4 -30.94 -38.87 39.34
C LYS A 4 -31.28 -40.08 38.41
N LYS A 5 -30.23 -40.63 37.75
CA LYS A 5 -30.10 -41.91 36.97
C LYS A 5 -30.52 -41.80 35.48
N SER A 6 -29.71 -42.11 34.44
CA SER A 6 -28.60 -43.08 34.18
C SER A 6 -29.05 -44.51 33.87
N PRO A 7 -28.31 -45.31 33.06
CA PRO A 7 -27.02 -45.07 32.39
C PRO A 7 -27.21 -44.85 30.85
N GLU A 8 -26.33 -45.11 29.85
CA GLU A 8 -25.08 -45.88 29.68
C GLU A 8 -24.06 -45.19 28.71
N LYS A 9 -23.08 -45.96 28.19
CA LYS A 9 -21.80 -45.57 27.57
C LYS A 9 -21.70 -45.88 26.06
N SER A 10 -20.77 -45.21 25.36
CA SER A 10 -19.67 -45.89 24.65
C SER A 10 -18.57 -44.91 24.22
N THR A 11 -17.34 -45.08 24.71
CA THR A 11 -16.13 -44.36 24.27
C THR A 11 -14.87 -45.19 24.48
N ALA A 12 -14.15 -45.49 23.40
CA ALA A 12 -12.77 -45.99 23.36
C ALA A 12 -12.13 -45.41 22.08
N VAL A 13 -11.16 -44.50 22.18
CA VAL A 13 -9.73 -44.75 22.43
C VAL A 13 -9.03 -45.45 21.26
N PHE A 14 -8.17 -44.70 20.59
CA PHE A 14 -6.97 -45.23 19.93
C PHE A 14 -5.83 -44.21 20.10
N ASP A 15 -4.80 -44.62 20.85
CA ASP A 15 -3.56 -43.85 20.95
C ASP A 15 -2.74 -43.95 19.66
N ALA A 16 -2.11 -42.84 19.27
CA ALA A 16 -1.10 -42.80 18.21
C ALA A 16 0.02 -41.84 18.64
N GLN A 17 1.04 -42.38 19.31
CA GLN A 17 2.20 -41.61 19.75
C GLN A 17 3.01 -41.11 18.53
N ALA A 18 2.99 -39.81 18.29
CA ALA A 18 3.87 -39.14 17.33
C ALA A 18 4.94 -38.36 18.10
N GLN A 19 6.20 -38.81 18.00
CA GLN A 19 7.34 -38.11 18.62
C GLN A 19 7.59 -36.76 17.93
N PRO A 20 7.93 -35.69 18.68
CA PRO A 20 8.29 -34.41 18.09
C PRO A 20 9.66 -34.50 17.40
N LEU A 21 9.70 -34.21 16.10
CA LEU A 21 10.96 -34.02 15.36
C LEU A 21 11.66 -32.75 15.86
N ALA A 22 12.69 -32.93 16.69
CA ALA A 22 13.53 -31.84 17.17
C ALA A 22 14.33 -31.24 16.00
N LEU A 23 14.17 -29.93 15.78
CA LEU A 23 15.08 -29.16 14.94
C LEU A 23 16.39 -28.93 15.71
N PRO A 24 17.57 -29.18 15.12
CA PRO A 24 18.83 -29.07 15.84
C PRO A 24 19.12 -27.60 16.21
N SER A 25 19.36 -27.37 17.50
CA SER A 25 19.91 -26.12 18.02
C SER A 25 21.33 -25.92 17.51
N GLY A 26 21.62 -24.74 16.92
CA GLY A 26 22.98 -24.39 16.50
C GLY A 26 23.89 -24.17 17.72
N GLU A 27 24.87 -25.06 17.91
CA GLU A 27 25.82 -24.98 19.02
C GLU A 27 26.87 -23.86 18.86
N GLN A 28 27.44 -23.45 19.98
CA GLN A 28 28.47 -22.39 20.06
C GLN A 28 29.85 -22.93 19.68
N GLY A 29 30.21 -22.84 18.40
CA GLY A 29 31.54 -23.20 17.90
C GLY A 29 32.65 -22.24 18.37
N LYS A 30 33.27 -22.52 19.53
CA LYS A 30 34.58 -21.94 19.90
C LYS A 30 35.72 -22.69 19.20
N LEU A 31 36.47 -22.03 18.33
CA LEU A 31 37.82 -22.44 17.93
C LEU A 31 38.79 -21.25 17.88
N PRO A 32 40.10 -21.46 18.12
CA PRO A 32 41.06 -20.37 18.36
C PRO A 32 41.84 -19.95 17.09
N VAL A 33 42.37 -18.72 17.10
CA VAL A 33 43.42 -18.27 16.17
C VAL A 33 44.54 -17.61 16.97
N ARG A 34 45.79 -17.83 16.54
CA ARG A 34 47.01 -17.33 17.20
C ARG A 34 47.22 -15.82 16.98
N ALA A 35 47.98 -15.20 17.89
CA ALA A 35 48.51 -13.85 17.71
C ALA A 35 49.61 -13.81 16.64
N SER A 36 49.70 -12.68 15.92
CA SER A 36 50.88 -12.24 15.17
C SER A 36 50.95 -10.72 15.06
N GLN A 37 52.01 -10.15 15.65
CA GLN A 37 52.77 -8.97 15.21
C GLN A 37 52.05 -7.62 14.95
N GLN A 38 52.41 -6.63 15.78
CA GLN A 38 52.37 -5.21 15.45
C GLN A 38 53.50 -4.84 14.47
N PRO A 39 53.39 -3.68 13.78
CA PRO A 39 54.54 -2.82 13.50
C PRO A 39 54.41 -1.45 14.19
N GLU A 40 55.57 -0.90 14.50
CA GLU A 40 55.87 0.17 15.46
C GLU A 40 55.35 1.59 15.12
N GLN A 41 55.22 2.41 16.16
CA GLN A 41 55.29 3.87 16.05
C GLN A 41 56.76 4.35 16.17
N PRO A 42 57.25 5.24 15.30
CA PRO A 42 58.44 6.03 15.59
C PRO A 42 58.10 7.30 16.41
N ARG A 43 58.94 7.61 17.41
CA ARG A 43 58.81 8.81 18.27
C ARG A 43 59.41 10.07 17.60
N PRO A 44 58.96 11.28 17.97
CA PRO A 44 59.54 12.53 17.45
C PRO A 44 60.91 12.84 18.07
N GLY A 45 61.82 13.48 17.32
CA GLY A 45 63.15 13.84 17.82
C GLY A 45 63.94 14.87 17.01
N LYS A 46 63.97 16.11 17.52
CA LYS A 46 65.04 17.14 17.37
C LYS A 46 65.41 17.64 15.95
N GLY A 47 65.23 18.95 15.73
CA GLY A 47 66.09 19.73 14.80
C GLY A 47 67.49 20.00 15.39
N PRO A 48 68.36 20.84 14.77
CA PRO A 48 68.07 22.29 14.71
C PRO A 48 68.74 23.09 13.55
N LYS A 49 68.57 24.44 13.59
CA LYS A 49 69.33 25.49 12.82
C LYS A 49 69.03 25.50 11.30
N ALA A 50 69.09 26.57 10.50
CA ALA A 50 69.32 28.04 10.56
C ALA A 50 69.68 28.42 9.09
N ALA A 51 69.51 29.61 8.50
CA ALA A 51 68.87 30.88 8.88
C ALA A 51 68.70 31.78 7.62
N LYS A 52 68.20 33.01 7.82
CA LYS A 52 68.43 34.25 7.02
C LYS A 52 67.70 34.48 5.66
N GLN A 53 66.88 35.55 5.70
CA GLN A 53 66.96 36.79 4.90
C GLN A 53 66.22 36.96 3.55
N ARG A 54 65.72 38.21 3.42
CA ARG A 54 65.27 38.98 2.24
C ARG A 54 63.97 38.49 1.57
N SER A 55 62.93 39.30 1.32
CA SER A 55 62.73 40.74 1.03
C SER A 55 62.96 41.18 -0.43
N ASP A 56 61.91 41.76 -1.01
CA ASP A 56 61.86 42.57 -2.25
C ASP A 56 62.18 41.90 -3.60
N SER A 57 61.61 42.32 -4.75
CA SER A 57 60.36 43.09 -4.99
C SER A 57 60.02 43.16 -6.50
N LYS A 58 58.77 43.53 -6.85
CA LYS A 58 58.33 44.16 -8.15
C LYS A 58 58.44 43.22 -9.39
N LYS A 59 57.82 43.48 -10.55
CA LYS A 59 56.76 44.39 -11.09
C LYS A 59 56.10 43.61 -12.27
N THR A 60 54.91 43.90 -12.82
CA THR A 60 54.31 45.14 -13.36
C THR A 60 52.76 45.05 -13.29
N ALA A 61 51.92 46.07 -13.10
CA ALA A 61 51.92 47.54 -13.33
C ALA A 61 51.14 48.02 -14.57
N LYS A 62 49.81 48.23 -14.42
CA LYS A 62 48.97 49.35 -14.93
C LYS A 62 47.58 49.24 -14.26
N ALA A 63 47.14 50.22 -13.45
CA ALA A 63 46.48 51.50 -13.82
C ALA A 63 44.95 51.30 -14.02
N SER A 64 44.07 51.60 -13.04
CA SER A 64 43.57 52.93 -12.58
C SER A 64 42.40 53.44 -13.45
N LYS A 65 41.37 54.17 -13.00
CA LYS A 65 40.96 54.86 -11.73
C LYS A 65 39.44 55.20 -11.88
N ALA A 66 38.63 55.77 -10.98
CA ALA A 66 38.72 56.32 -9.61
C ALA A 66 37.29 56.20 -8.97
N ASP A 67 37.07 56.08 -7.65
CA ASP A 67 36.93 57.13 -6.61
C ASP A 67 35.86 58.23 -6.88
N LYS A 68 35.13 58.86 -5.94
CA LYS A 68 34.86 58.81 -4.45
C LYS A 68 33.71 59.85 -4.20
N ALA A 69 32.94 60.00 -3.10
CA ALA A 69 32.58 59.32 -1.83
C ALA A 69 31.27 60.07 -1.31
N GLY A 70 30.68 59.97 -0.10
CA GLY A 70 30.90 59.21 1.14
C GLY A 70 30.09 59.78 2.35
N LYS A 71 29.85 58.95 3.38
CA LYS A 71 29.45 59.27 4.79
C LYS A 71 28.25 60.22 5.12
N ALA A 72 27.13 59.58 5.52
CA ALA A 72 26.46 59.66 6.84
C ALA A 72 25.83 60.96 7.43
N ALA A 73 24.57 60.86 7.92
CA ALA A 73 24.16 60.94 9.35
C ALA A 73 22.79 61.63 9.65
N LYS A 74 21.93 60.93 10.45
CA LYS A 74 20.83 61.44 11.35
C LYS A 74 19.65 62.26 10.74
N GLN A 75 18.53 62.54 11.43
CA GLN A 75 17.57 61.73 12.24
C GLN A 75 16.36 62.63 12.66
N ALA A 76 15.11 62.12 12.70
CA ALA A 76 13.89 62.75 13.32
C ALA A 76 13.32 64.04 12.63
N LYS A 77 12.03 64.47 12.75
CA LYS A 77 10.70 63.90 13.13
C LYS A 77 9.54 64.78 12.51
N PRO A 78 8.21 64.57 12.76
CA PRO A 78 7.05 65.07 11.92
C PRO A 78 6.32 66.31 12.54
N PRO A 79 5.00 66.67 12.34
CA PRO A 79 3.90 66.19 11.44
C PRO A 79 2.87 67.23 10.83
N LYS A 80 1.95 66.76 9.95
CA LYS A 80 0.54 67.25 9.67
C LYS A 80 0.33 68.67 9.03
N PRO A 81 -0.91 69.10 8.62
CA PRO A 81 -2.05 68.41 7.94
C PRO A 81 -2.79 69.25 6.81
N SER A 82 -3.88 68.70 6.22
CA SER A 82 -4.98 69.40 5.47
C SER A 82 -4.70 69.91 4.02
N LYS A 83 -5.65 70.29 3.14
CA LYS A 83 -7.05 69.86 2.81
C LYS A 83 -7.42 70.30 1.35
N GLN A 84 -8.34 69.57 0.70
CA GLN A 84 -9.05 69.75 -0.60
C GLN A 84 -9.18 71.16 -1.26
N PRO A 85 -9.34 71.21 -2.61
CA PRO A 85 -10.69 71.30 -3.19
C PRO A 85 -11.01 70.34 -4.38
N ARG A 86 -12.28 70.34 -4.82
CA ARG A 86 -12.82 69.76 -6.10
C ARG A 86 -12.52 70.74 -7.27
N GLN A 87 -12.84 70.57 -8.56
CA GLN A 87 -13.67 69.67 -9.41
C GLN A 87 -13.12 69.89 -10.88
N THR A 88 -13.22 69.04 -11.91
CA THR A 88 -14.39 68.47 -12.62
C THR A 88 -14.00 67.26 -13.52
N GLN A 89 -14.96 66.74 -14.29
CA GLN A 89 -14.92 65.46 -15.02
C GLN A 89 -13.99 65.38 -16.25
N LYS A 90 -13.43 64.19 -16.49
CA LYS A 90 -13.54 63.49 -17.78
C LYS A 90 -13.48 61.97 -17.56
N THR A 91 -14.20 61.20 -18.37
CA THR A 91 -14.36 59.75 -18.21
C THR A 91 -13.16 58.97 -18.76
N GLY A 92 -12.60 58.07 -17.95
CA GLY A 92 -11.55 57.13 -18.35
C GLY A 92 -11.98 55.68 -18.14
N ALA A 93 -11.64 54.80 -19.08
CA ALA A 93 -11.95 53.37 -18.97
C ALA A 93 -11.11 52.71 -17.87
N ALA A 94 -11.71 51.79 -17.11
CA ALA A 94 -11.01 51.03 -16.08
C ALA A 94 -10.27 49.83 -16.70
N VAL A 95 -9.00 49.65 -16.33
CA VAL A 95 -8.23 48.44 -16.63
C VAL A 95 -8.69 47.32 -15.67
N PRO A 96 -9.12 46.15 -16.16
CA PRO A 96 -9.46 45.03 -15.29
C PRO A 96 -8.21 44.42 -14.65
N GLN A 97 -8.29 44.08 -13.37
CA GLN A 97 -7.28 43.26 -12.69
C GLN A 97 -7.45 41.78 -13.06
N PRO A 98 -6.38 40.96 -13.05
CA PRO A 98 -6.47 39.54 -13.35
C PRO A 98 -7.23 38.79 -12.24
N GLY A 99 -8.50 38.48 -12.48
CA GLY A 99 -9.29 37.58 -11.64
C GLY A 99 -8.87 36.12 -11.81
N ALA A 100 -9.04 35.32 -10.75
CA ALA A 100 -8.77 33.88 -10.80
C ALA A 100 -9.72 33.17 -11.77
N LEU A 101 -9.18 32.23 -12.55
CA LEU A 101 -9.94 31.51 -13.58
C LEU A 101 -10.78 30.38 -12.97
N VAL A 102 -11.99 30.70 -12.50
CA VAL A 102 -12.93 29.69 -11.98
C VAL A 102 -13.53 28.89 -13.14
N LEU A 103 -13.03 27.67 -13.34
CA LEU A 103 -13.62 26.70 -14.27
C LEU A 103 -14.97 26.22 -13.73
N ARG A 104 -16.07 26.61 -14.39
CA ARG A 104 -17.40 26.06 -14.15
C ARG A 104 -17.67 24.84 -15.05
N ARG A 105 -18.71 24.08 -14.71
CA ARG A 105 -19.13 22.84 -15.40
C ARG A 105 -19.22 23.05 -16.93
N ALA A 106 -18.75 22.06 -17.67
CA ALA A 106 -18.42 22.19 -19.09
C ALA A 106 -19.43 21.49 -20.01
N ASP A 107 -20.32 22.28 -20.63
CA ASP A 107 -21.11 21.85 -21.79
C ASP A 107 -20.22 21.70 -23.04
N ALA A 108 -20.66 20.93 -24.04
CA ALA A 108 -19.83 20.54 -25.19
C ALA A 108 -19.27 21.73 -26.02
N ASP A 109 -20.01 22.85 -26.11
CA ASP A 109 -19.57 24.05 -26.82
C ASP A 109 -18.31 24.71 -26.20
N SER A 110 -18.10 24.50 -24.89
CA SER A 110 -16.98 25.08 -24.14
C SER A 110 -15.60 24.67 -24.66
N LEU A 111 -15.50 23.55 -25.39
CA LEU A 111 -14.25 23.09 -25.99
C LEU A 111 -13.76 24.06 -27.08
N SER A 112 -14.69 24.73 -27.79
CA SER A 112 -14.36 25.75 -28.78
C SER A 112 -13.89 27.07 -28.14
N ASP A 113 -14.52 27.48 -27.04
CA ASP A 113 -14.16 28.71 -26.33
C ASP A 113 -12.94 28.54 -25.40
N ALA A 114 -12.66 27.33 -24.90
CA ALA A 114 -11.40 27.00 -24.25
C ALA A 114 -10.22 27.12 -25.23
N LEU A 115 -10.37 26.61 -26.47
CA LEU A 115 -9.38 26.79 -27.54
C LEU A 115 -9.17 28.27 -27.89
N ARG A 116 -10.24 29.05 -28.04
CA ARG A 116 -10.16 30.50 -28.27
C ARG A 116 -9.49 31.25 -27.11
N THR A 117 -9.81 30.88 -25.88
CA THR A 117 -9.24 31.50 -24.66
C THR A 117 -7.76 31.18 -24.52
N ALA A 118 -7.35 29.93 -24.80
CA ALA A 118 -5.94 29.55 -24.85
C ALA A 118 -5.17 30.32 -25.94
N GLN A 119 -5.77 30.48 -27.13
CA GLN A 119 -5.18 31.28 -28.23
C GLN A 119 -5.06 32.77 -27.86
N ALA A 120 -6.07 33.34 -27.19
CA ALA A 120 -6.05 34.73 -26.71
C ALA A 120 -5.00 34.96 -25.61
N LEU A 121 -4.82 34.00 -24.68
CA LEU A 121 -3.75 34.00 -23.68
C LEU A 121 -2.36 33.88 -24.34
N GLN A 122 -2.21 33.04 -25.35
CA GLN A 122 -0.96 32.89 -26.09
C GLN A 122 -0.59 34.17 -26.87
N ALA A 123 -1.59 34.86 -27.44
CA ALA A 123 -1.41 36.14 -28.12
C ALA A 123 -1.11 37.32 -27.17
N THR A 124 -1.54 37.28 -25.91
CA THR A 124 -1.36 38.38 -24.94
C THR A 124 -0.15 38.23 -24.02
N THR A 125 0.33 37.01 -23.76
CA THR A 125 1.42 36.77 -22.79
C THR A 125 2.83 36.77 -23.40
N GLY A 126 2.97 36.60 -24.72
CA GLY A 126 4.27 36.60 -25.41
C GLY A 126 5.25 35.52 -24.91
N SER A 127 4.75 34.49 -24.23
CA SER A 127 5.55 33.56 -23.43
C SER A 127 5.94 32.30 -24.21
N ALA A 128 7.16 31.81 -24.02
CA ALA A 128 7.77 30.74 -24.81
C ALA A 128 7.22 29.32 -24.53
N TRP A 129 6.02 29.19 -23.96
CA TRP A 129 5.35 27.91 -23.73
C TRP A 129 4.45 27.55 -24.92
N SER A 130 5.07 27.10 -26.01
CA SER A 130 4.37 26.40 -27.08
C SER A 130 4.02 24.98 -26.62
N LEU A 131 2.99 24.84 -25.78
CA LEU A 131 2.29 23.57 -25.62
C LEU A 131 1.88 23.11 -27.03
N SER A 132 2.38 21.95 -27.45
CA SER A 132 2.08 21.48 -28.79
C SER A 132 0.58 21.23 -28.91
N ARG A 133 0.03 21.45 -30.11
CA ARG A 133 -1.39 21.22 -30.37
C ARG A 133 -1.85 19.83 -29.90
N LYS A 134 -1.01 18.80 -30.07
CA LYS A 134 -1.23 17.43 -29.57
C LYS A 134 -1.26 17.30 -28.05
N GLN A 135 -0.51 18.11 -27.30
CA GLN A 135 -0.59 18.14 -25.83
C GLN A 135 -1.91 18.79 -25.39
N ILE A 136 -2.30 19.91 -26.01
CA ILE A 136 -3.59 20.57 -25.72
C ILE A 136 -4.76 19.63 -26.05
N GLU A 137 -4.70 18.94 -27.19
CA GLU A 137 -5.69 17.93 -27.60
C GLU A 137 -5.72 16.75 -26.60
N ALA A 138 -4.57 16.19 -26.21
CA ALA A 138 -4.50 15.09 -25.24
C ALA A 138 -4.92 15.49 -23.81
N GLU A 139 -4.62 16.71 -23.35
CA GLU A 139 -5.07 17.23 -22.07
C GLU A 139 -6.57 17.52 -22.08
N SER A 140 -7.13 18.04 -23.19
CA SER A 140 -8.57 18.21 -23.37
C SER A 140 -9.32 16.88 -23.41
N GLU A 141 -8.80 15.88 -24.15
CA GLU A 141 -9.33 14.52 -24.14
C GLU A 141 -9.27 13.91 -22.73
N LEU A 142 -8.18 14.13 -21.99
CA LEU A 142 -8.03 13.66 -20.61
C LEU A 142 -9.02 14.34 -19.65
N ILE A 143 -9.29 15.64 -19.80
CA ILE A 143 -10.33 16.36 -19.05
C ILE A 143 -11.71 15.77 -19.36
N VAL A 144 -12.05 15.59 -20.64
CA VAL A 144 -13.30 14.93 -21.09
C VAL A 144 -13.36 13.44 -20.71
N HIS A 145 -12.23 12.80 -20.42
CA HIS A 145 -12.16 11.45 -19.86
C HIS A 145 -12.37 11.43 -18.33
N LEU A 146 -12.03 12.52 -17.65
CA LEU A 146 -12.17 12.66 -16.19
C LEU A 146 -13.51 13.30 -15.76
N ALA A 147 -14.24 13.93 -16.67
CA ALA A 147 -15.55 14.50 -16.42
C ALA A 147 -16.56 13.45 -15.92
N ARG A 148 -17.36 13.84 -14.92
CA ARG A 148 -18.44 13.07 -14.31
C ARG A 148 -19.75 13.35 -15.07
N PRO A 149 -20.39 12.35 -15.73
CA PRO A 149 -21.64 12.57 -16.45
C PRO A 149 -22.80 12.96 -15.53
N ASP A 150 -23.69 13.82 -16.02
CA ASP A 150 -24.90 14.22 -15.32
C ASP A 150 -26.03 13.16 -15.37
N GLY A 151 -27.13 13.43 -14.67
CA GLY A 151 -28.34 12.57 -14.66
C GLY A 151 -28.26 11.32 -13.80
N ILE A 152 -27.11 11.04 -13.15
CA ILE A 152 -26.91 9.89 -12.25
C ILE A 152 -26.51 10.39 -10.85
N ALA A 153 -27.16 9.85 -9.82
CA ALA A 153 -26.89 10.13 -8.41
C ALA A 153 -25.62 9.38 -7.93
N TRP A 154 -24.45 9.76 -8.45
CA TRP A 154 -23.18 9.11 -8.13
C TRP A 154 -22.79 9.20 -6.65
N LEU A 155 -22.24 8.10 -6.14
CA LEU A 155 -21.70 8.00 -4.80
C LEU A 155 -20.37 8.74 -4.66
N ASP A 156 -20.15 9.31 -3.47
CA ASP A 156 -18.93 10.04 -3.13
C ASP A 156 -17.70 9.12 -3.13
N ARG A 157 -16.75 9.37 -4.03
CA ARG A 157 -15.61 8.49 -4.31
C ARG A 157 -14.74 8.22 -3.10
N ASP A 158 -14.40 9.26 -2.34
CA ASP A 158 -13.51 9.15 -1.19
C ASP A 158 -14.29 8.93 0.12
N GLY A 159 -15.58 9.30 0.17
CA GLY A 159 -16.53 8.77 1.16
C GLY A 159 -16.64 7.24 1.10
N SER A 160 -16.70 6.67 -0.11
CA SER A 160 -16.74 5.22 -0.36
C SER A 160 -15.46 4.49 0.09
N ILE A 161 -14.34 5.20 0.28
CA ILE A 161 -13.14 4.66 0.93
C ILE A 161 -13.33 4.57 2.45
N LEU A 162 -14.07 5.48 3.07
CA LEU A 162 -14.46 5.37 4.47
C LEU A 162 -15.48 4.24 4.67
N ASP A 163 -16.45 4.06 3.75
CA ASP A 163 -17.36 2.90 3.77
C ASP A 163 -16.63 1.55 3.65
N PHE A 164 -15.58 1.48 2.84
CA PHE A 164 -14.70 0.30 2.84
C PHE A 164 -14.06 0.06 4.21
N ASN A 165 -13.66 1.11 4.93
CA ASN A 165 -13.04 0.97 6.24
C ASN A 165 -14.04 0.59 7.34
N GLU A 166 -15.31 1.00 7.24
CA GLU A 166 -16.40 0.46 8.07
C GLU A 166 -16.54 -1.06 7.89
N ARG A 167 -16.52 -1.56 6.65
CA ARG A 167 -16.57 -3.01 6.36
C ARG A 167 -15.32 -3.78 6.84
N VAL A 168 -14.18 -3.10 7.01
CA VAL A 168 -12.97 -3.67 7.63
C VAL A 168 -13.03 -3.58 9.16
N PHE A 169 -13.81 -2.65 9.71
CA PHE A 169 -14.00 -2.48 11.15
C PHE A 169 -14.98 -3.51 11.74
N ASP A 170 -15.99 -3.94 10.98
CA ASP A 170 -16.87 -5.08 11.34
C ASP A 170 -16.07 -6.34 11.73
N TRP A 171 -14.95 -6.62 11.06
CA TRP A 171 -14.05 -7.73 11.39
C TRP A 171 -13.27 -7.58 12.71
N ALA A 172 -13.28 -6.40 13.31
CA ALA A 172 -12.83 -6.19 14.70
C ALA A 172 -13.99 -6.32 15.70
N GLU A 173 -15.21 -5.93 15.31
CA GLU A 173 -16.42 -6.03 16.12
C GLU A 173 -16.93 -7.48 16.24
N ARG A 174 -16.86 -8.29 15.17
CA ARG A 174 -17.32 -9.70 15.08
C ARG A 174 -16.70 -10.64 16.13
N ASP A 175 -17.54 -11.44 16.79
CA ASP A 175 -17.13 -12.44 17.79
C ASP A 175 -16.70 -13.80 17.20
N ASP A 176 -17.03 -14.12 15.94
CA ASP A 176 -16.53 -15.31 15.25
C ASP A 176 -15.08 -15.16 14.75
N VAL A 177 -14.53 -13.94 14.79
CA VAL A 177 -13.15 -13.63 14.45
C VAL A 177 -12.24 -13.81 15.69
N PRO A 178 -11.11 -14.55 15.60
CA PRO A 178 -10.21 -14.75 16.74
C PRO A 178 -9.67 -13.45 17.34
N LEU A 179 -9.48 -13.40 18.66
CA LEU A 179 -9.21 -12.15 19.40
C LEU A 179 -8.01 -11.33 18.90
N LEU A 180 -6.91 -11.97 18.50
CA LEU A 180 -5.74 -11.25 17.96
C LEU A 180 -5.93 -10.85 16.50
N GLU A 181 -6.83 -11.52 15.77
CA GLU A 181 -7.26 -11.07 14.44
C GLU A 181 -8.18 -9.85 14.55
N ARG A 182 -9.12 -9.80 15.50
CA ARG A 182 -9.93 -8.59 15.78
C ARG A 182 -9.03 -7.39 16.09
N LEU A 183 -8.01 -7.59 16.92
CA LEU A 183 -6.98 -6.59 17.20
C LEU A 183 -6.17 -6.20 15.94
N ARG A 184 -5.92 -7.15 15.03
CA ARG A 184 -5.26 -6.89 13.74
C ARG A 184 -6.14 -6.07 12.80
N TYR A 185 -7.44 -6.37 12.67
CA TYR A 185 -8.39 -5.58 11.88
C TYR A 185 -8.53 -4.15 12.41
N LEU A 186 -8.60 -3.96 13.74
CA LEU A 186 -8.52 -2.64 14.37
C LEU A 186 -7.26 -1.87 13.92
N CYS A 187 -6.10 -2.53 13.89
CA CYS A 187 -4.85 -1.93 13.41
C CYS A 187 -4.87 -1.63 11.91
N ILE A 188 -5.49 -2.49 11.09
CA ILE A 188 -5.63 -2.30 9.64
C ILE A 188 -6.48 -1.05 9.35
N VAL A 189 -7.63 -0.89 10.00
CA VAL A 189 -8.46 0.34 9.86
C VAL A 189 -7.65 1.58 10.20
N SER A 190 -6.90 1.56 11.31
CA SER A 190 -6.03 2.68 11.70
C SER A 190 -4.93 2.98 10.66
N SER A 191 -4.40 1.95 9.99
CA SER A 191 -3.37 2.08 8.94
C SER A 191 -3.93 2.49 7.58
N ASN A 192 -5.17 2.12 7.27
CA ASN A 192 -5.88 2.56 6.07
C ASN A 192 -6.27 4.04 6.20
N LEU A 193 -6.72 4.46 7.40
CA LEU A 193 -6.97 5.87 7.71
C LEU A 193 -5.69 6.69 7.60
N ASP A 194 -4.53 6.18 8.05
CA ASP A 194 -3.24 6.83 7.76
C ASP A 194 -3.06 7.12 6.25
N GLU A 195 -3.23 6.12 5.37
CA GLU A 195 -3.12 6.35 3.91
C GLU A 195 -4.18 7.34 3.39
N PHE A 196 -5.41 7.30 3.92
CA PHE A 196 -6.48 8.24 3.55
C PHE A 196 -6.09 9.70 3.84
N PHE A 197 -5.60 10.00 5.05
CA PHE A 197 -5.13 11.35 5.40
C PHE A 197 -3.81 11.74 4.69
N GLU A 198 -2.97 10.78 4.32
CA GLU A 198 -1.73 11.04 3.56
C GLU A 198 -1.97 11.32 2.07
N VAL A 199 -3.08 10.83 1.49
CA VAL A 199 -3.28 10.78 0.03
C VAL A 199 -4.55 11.48 -0.46
N ARG A 200 -5.59 11.66 0.37
CA ARG A 200 -6.91 12.19 -0.05
C ARG A 200 -7.29 13.52 0.58
N VAL A 201 -7.09 13.64 1.89
CA VAL A 201 -7.68 14.74 2.66
C VAL A 201 -7.02 16.10 2.37
N ALA A 202 -5.85 16.13 1.74
CA ALA A 202 -5.15 17.37 1.38
C ALA A 202 -6.00 18.27 0.47
N ASP A 203 -6.50 17.74 -0.64
CA ASP A 203 -7.25 18.51 -1.65
C ASP A 203 -8.55 19.08 -1.05
N HIS A 204 -9.27 18.27 -0.26
CA HIS A 204 -10.46 18.71 0.50
C HIS A 204 -10.13 19.77 1.57
N LEU A 205 -9.00 19.63 2.28
CA LEU A 205 -8.56 20.57 3.33
C LEU A 205 -8.13 21.92 2.72
N GLU A 206 -7.47 21.92 1.56
CA GLU A 206 -7.08 23.15 0.87
C GLU A 206 -8.30 23.88 0.31
N ALA A 207 -9.20 23.19 -0.39
CA ALA A 207 -10.47 23.78 -0.85
C ALA A 207 -11.35 24.30 0.31
N ALA A 208 -11.32 23.65 1.48
CA ALA A 208 -12.02 24.12 2.67
C ALA A 208 -11.35 25.32 3.37
N ARG A 209 -10.02 25.49 3.24
CA ARG A 209 -9.30 26.71 3.68
C ARG A 209 -9.60 27.89 2.74
N ASP A 210 -9.71 27.62 1.44
CA ASP A 210 -9.94 28.62 0.40
C ASP A 210 -11.43 29.02 0.26
N GLY A 211 -12.33 28.35 0.99
CA GLY A 211 -13.76 28.71 1.05
C GLY A 211 -14.60 28.23 -0.13
N VAL A 212 -14.22 27.12 -0.78
CA VAL A 212 -14.97 26.54 -1.91
C VAL A 212 -16.24 25.83 -1.41
N GLU A 213 -17.43 26.24 -1.85
CA GLU A 213 -18.71 25.67 -1.37
C GLU A 213 -19.33 24.59 -2.29
N ASP A 214 -19.33 24.76 -3.63
CA ASP A 214 -19.97 23.84 -4.59
C ASP A 214 -18.95 23.27 -5.62
N ASP A 215 -18.19 22.25 -5.19
CA ASP A 215 -17.31 21.43 -6.04
C ASP A 215 -17.02 20.05 -5.38
N GLU A 216 -16.39 19.11 -6.11
CA GLU A 216 -15.90 17.81 -5.60
C GLU A 216 -15.00 17.99 -4.36
N PHE A 217 -14.21 19.08 -4.36
CA PHE A 217 -13.41 19.54 -3.22
C PHE A 217 -14.00 20.86 -2.68
N SER A 218 -14.59 20.79 -1.50
CA SER A 218 -15.37 21.88 -0.89
C SER A 218 -15.39 21.80 0.64
N VAL A 219 -15.71 22.91 1.31
CA VAL A 219 -15.97 23.01 2.76
C VAL A 219 -16.91 21.87 3.23
N GLN A 220 -18.01 21.66 2.50
CA GLN A 220 -19.00 20.62 2.80
C GLN A 220 -18.43 19.20 2.64
N SER A 221 -17.62 18.95 1.60
CA SER A 221 -16.94 17.66 1.42
C SER A 221 -15.97 17.35 2.56
N TYR A 222 -15.17 18.34 2.98
CA TYR A 222 -14.19 18.19 4.05
C TYR A 222 -14.86 17.96 5.41
N ALA A 223 -15.95 18.68 5.70
CA ALA A 223 -16.75 18.47 6.90
C ALA A 223 -17.36 17.05 6.94
N ARG A 224 -17.98 16.60 5.84
CA ARG A 224 -18.56 15.25 5.70
C ARG A 224 -17.54 14.14 5.94
N LEU A 225 -16.38 14.22 5.28
CA LEU A 225 -15.32 13.22 5.38
C LEU A 225 -14.65 13.22 6.76
N SER A 226 -14.40 14.40 7.34
CA SER A 226 -13.81 14.53 8.68
C SER A 226 -14.73 13.98 9.75
N HIS A 227 -16.02 14.32 9.72
CA HIS A 227 -17.01 13.80 10.67
C HIS A 227 -17.10 12.26 10.62
N LYS A 228 -17.22 11.67 9.42
CA LYS A 228 -17.27 10.21 9.23
C LYS A 228 -15.98 9.52 9.73
N ALA A 229 -14.82 10.10 9.46
CA ALA A 229 -13.55 9.59 9.97
C ALA A 229 -13.40 9.75 11.50
N GLN A 230 -13.91 10.83 12.10
CA GLN A 230 -13.94 11.02 13.56
C GLN A 230 -14.84 9.98 14.24
N GLN A 231 -16.04 9.71 13.70
CA GLN A 231 -16.95 8.67 14.21
C GLN A 231 -16.31 7.28 14.19
N LEU A 232 -15.67 6.91 13.07
CA LEU A 232 -14.96 5.62 12.97
C LEU A 232 -13.79 5.54 13.96
N VAL A 233 -12.97 6.60 14.08
CA VAL A 233 -11.87 6.62 15.07
C VAL A 233 -12.40 6.53 16.50
N GLN A 234 -13.50 7.20 16.84
CA GLN A 234 -14.13 7.07 18.16
C GLN A 234 -14.51 5.60 18.43
N ARG A 235 -15.25 4.96 17.49
CA ARG A 235 -15.62 3.54 17.62
C ARG A 235 -14.41 2.61 17.75
N GLN A 236 -13.30 2.88 17.05
CA GLN A 236 -12.06 2.13 17.23
C GLN A 236 -11.54 2.15 18.69
N TYR A 237 -11.47 3.33 19.32
CA TYR A 237 -11.01 3.42 20.72
C TYR A 237 -12.04 2.87 21.71
N GLU A 238 -13.34 3.01 21.44
CA GLU A 238 -14.39 2.40 22.25
C GLU A 238 -14.32 0.87 22.23
N LEU A 239 -14.22 0.25 21.04
CA LEU A 239 -14.07 -1.20 20.89
C LEU A 239 -12.78 -1.71 21.57
N TYR A 240 -11.67 -0.99 21.38
CA TYR A 240 -10.39 -1.29 22.03
C TYR A 240 -10.51 -1.29 23.56
N ASN A 241 -11.09 -0.24 24.14
CA ASN A 241 -11.18 -0.07 25.60
C ASN A 241 -12.24 -0.95 26.25
N LYS A 242 -13.42 -1.11 25.62
CA LYS A 242 -14.61 -1.74 26.21
C LYS A 242 -14.68 -3.25 25.98
N ALA A 243 -14.10 -3.78 24.89
CA ALA A 243 -14.17 -5.20 24.54
C ALA A 243 -12.80 -5.87 24.41
N LEU A 244 -11.92 -5.36 23.52
CA LEU A 244 -10.68 -6.07 23.18
C LEU A 244 -9.67 -6.09 24.35
N LEU A 245 -9.47 -4.95 25.05
CA LEU A 245 -8.54 -4.88 26.17
C LEU A 245 -9.00 -5.71 27.39
N PRO A 246 -10.30 -5.80 27.76
CA PRO A 246 -10.82 -6.80 28.69
C PRO A 246 -10.57 -8.25 28.24
N ALA A 247 -10.98 -8.63 27.03
CA ALA A 247 -10.83 -10.00 26.52
C ALA A 247 -9.36 -10.47 26.48
N LEU A 248 -8.42 -9.56 26.17
CA LEU A 248 -6.97 -9.85 26.27
C LEU A 248 -6.56 -10.19 27.71
N GLN A 249 -7.05 -9.46 28.72
CA GLN A 249 -6.73 -9.71 30.12
C GLN A 249 -7.28 -11.06 30.61
N GLU A 250 -8.45 -11.48 30.12
CA GLU A 250 -9.03 -12.80 30.38
C GLU A 250 -8.18 -13.94 29.79
N GLN A 251 -7.65 -13.75 28.57
CA GLN A 251 -6.67 -14.66 27.94
C GLN A 251 -5.25 -14.59 28.56
N GLY A 252 -5.10 -13.85 29.66
CA GLY A 252 -3.85 -13.68 30.40
C GLY A 252 -2.83 -12.73 29.77
N ILE A 253 -3.24 -11.93 28.78
CA ILE A 253 -2.40 -10.95 28.07
C ILE A 253 -2.64 -9.57 28.69
N GLN A 254 -1.65 -9.05 29.42
CA GLN A 254 -1.81 -7.84 30.25
C GLN A 254 -0.95 -6.68 29.73
N ILE A 255 -1.59 -5.68 29.13
CA ILE A 255 -0.94 -4.42 28.73
C ILE A 255 -0.91 -3.47 29.94
N PHE A 256 0.23 -3.41 30.65
CA PHE A 256 0.33 -2.68 31.92
C PHE A 256 0.52 -1.16 31.72
N SER A 257 -0.56 -0.41 31.94
CA SER A 257 -0.52 1.04 32.10
C SER A 257 0.24 1.44 33.39
N HIS A 258 0.86 2.62 33.38
CA HIS A 258 1.66 3.18 34.47
C HIS A 258 1.07 2.94 35.88
N GLY A 259 -0.20 3.31 36.10
CA GLY A 259 -0.85 3.24 37.41
C GLY A 259 -1.20 1.83 37.90
N LYS A 260 -1.20 0.82 37.02
CA LYS A 260 -1.51 -0.58 37.36
C LYS A 260 -0.26 -1.44 37.66
N ARG A 261 0.94 -0.86 37.68
CA ARG A 261 2.20 -1.62 37.89
C ARG A 261 2.50 -1.90 39.35
N ASN A 262 2.89 -3.13 39.66
CA ASN A 262 3.42 -3.53 40.96
C ASN A 262 4.88 -3.06 41.19
N ALA A 263 5.41 -3.22 42.41
CA ALA A 263 6.74 -2.72 42.76
C ALA A 263 7.90 -3.33 41.93
N GLY A 264 7.83 -4.61 41.56
CA GLY A 264 8.84 -5.26 40.71
C GLY A 264 8.79 -4.74 39.27
N GLN A 265 7.59 -4.62 38.71
CA GLN A 265 7.36 -4.01 37.40
C GLN A 265 7.83 -2.55 37.35
N ARG A 266 7.64 -1.77 38.43
CA ARG A 266 8.13 -0.38 38.49
C ARG A 266 9.66 -0.29 38.48
N ARG A 267 10.38 -1.19 39.19
CA ARG A 267 11.85 -1.26 39.13
C ARG A 267 12.35 -1.63 37.74
N TRP A 268 11.84 -2.72 37.17
CA TRP A 268 12.23 -3.17 35.82
C TRP A 268 11.99 -2.11 34.75
N VAL A 269 10.89 -1.34 34.84
CA VAL A 269 10.63 -0.23 33.91
C VAL A 269 11.63 0.91 34.07
N LYS A 270 12.07 1.24 35.30
CA LYS A 270 13.12 2.24 35.54
C LYS A 270 14.46 1.77 34.95
N GLU A 271 14.85 0.53 35.22
CA GLU A 271 16.08 -0.09 34.71
C GLU A 271 16.09 -0.13 33.17
N TYR A 272 14.97 -0.51 32.54
CA TYR A 272 14.81 -0.48 31.09
C TYR A 272 14.82 0.96 30.54
N PHE A 273 14.20 1.91 31.25
CA PHE A 273 14.21 3.32 30.85
C PHE A 273 15.62 3.90 30.85
N ASP A 274 16.37 3.80 31.95
CA ASP A 274 17.72 4.38 32.03
C ASP A 274 18.71 3.72 31.06
N ARG A 275 18.57 2.42 30.79
CA ARG A 275 19.50 1.67 29.94
C ARG A 275 19.20 1.77 28.44
N GLU A 276 17.93 1.62 28.05
CA GLU A 276 17.54 1.45 26.63
C GLU A 276 16.88 2.70 26.03
N VAL A 277 16.14 3.48 26.84
CA VAL A 277 15.24 4.53 26.34
C VAL A 277 15.85 5.92 26.52
N ARG A 278 16.23 6.26 27.76
CA ARG A 278 16.76 7.57 28.16
C ARG A 278 17.97 8.03 27.33
N PRO A 279 18.96 7.17 27.00
CA PRO A 279 20.11 7.60 26.18
C PRO A 279 19.74 8.02 24.76
N LEU A 280 18.53 7.69 24.29
CA LEU A 280 18.02 8.00 22.95
C LEU A 280 16.93 9.09 22.97
N LEU A 281 16.60 9.67 24.13
CA LEU A 281 15.65 10.78 24.24
C LEU A 281 16.35 12.11 24.48
N THR A 282 16.28 12.99 23.48
CA THR A 282 16.67 14.39 23.62
C THR A 282 15.42 15.26 23.82
N PRO A 283 15.20 15.83 25.01
CA PRO A 283 14.20 16.88 25.19
C PRO A 283 14.70 18.18 24.54
N VAL A 284 13.79 18.92 23.90
CA VAL A 284 14.07 20.26 23.34
C VAL A 284 13.08 21.24 23.95
N ALA A 285 13.57 22.21 24.72
CA ALA A 285 12.77 23.35 25.14
C ALA A 285 12.55 24.30 23.95
N LEU A 286 11.39 24.95 23.89
CA LEU A 286 11.06 25.90 22.83
C LEU A 286 11.42 27.32 23.26
N ASP A 287 12.24 28.00 22.45
CA ASP A 287 12.70 29.37 22.65
C ASP A 287 13.08 30.03 21.30
N PRO A 288 13.44 31.33 21.24
CA PRO A 288 13.76 32.00 19.97
C PRO A 288 14.97 31.46 19.19
N ALA A 289 15.88 30.71 19.84
CA ALA A 289 16.98 29.98 19.19
C ALA A 289 16.63 28.50 18.91
N HIS A 290 15.69 27.94 19.66
CA HIS A 290 15.15 26.58 19.52
C HIS A 290 13.65 26.62 19.16
N PRO A 291 13.27 27.05 17.92
CA PRO A 291 11.88 27.11 17.48
C PRO A 291 11.24 25.71 17.39
N PHE A 292 9.92 25.67 17.19
CA PHE A 292 9.17 24.42 17.09
C PHE A 292 9.82 23.44 16.08
N PRO A 293 10.25 22.24 16.50
CA PRO A 293 11.05 21.36 15.65
C PRO A 293 10.20 20.74 14.55
N GLN A 294 10.78 20.54 13.36
CA GLN A 294 10.06 19.88 12.25
C GLN A 294 9.67 18.44 12.61
N VAL A 295 8.38 18.27 12.97
CA VAL A 295 7.79 16.97 13.30
C VAL A 295 7.54 16.18 12.03
N ALA A 296 8.40 15.17 11.81
CA ALA A 296 8.32 14.25 10.70
C ALA A 296 7.03 13.40 10.73
N ASN A 297 6.46 13.14 9.55
CA ASN A 297 5.21 12.42 9.36
C ASN A 297 5.14 11.08 10.14
N LYS A 298 3.96 10.78 10.71
CA LYS A 298 3.60 9.58 11.49
C LYS A 298 4.51 9.29 12.70
N THR A 299 5.34 10.23 13.16
CA THR A 299 6.12 10.08 14.41
C THR A 299 5.28 10.27 15.66
N LEU A 300 5.71 9.64 16.76
CA LEU A 300 5.15 9.84 18.09
C LEU A 300 6.02 10.86 18.82
N ASN A 301 5.39 11.87 19.41
CA ASN A 301 6.07 12.94 20.13
C ASN A 301 5.30 13.22 21.43
N PHE A 302 6.01 13.68 22.45
CA PHE A 302 5.41 14.30 23.63
C PHE A 302 5.59 15.81 23.52
N ILE A 303 4.56 16.57 23.87
CA ILE A 303 4.65 18.00 24.18
C ILE A 303 4.42 18.16 25.69
N VAL A 304 5.19 19.05 26.32
CA VAL A 304 5.34 19.15 27.77
C VAL A 304 5.29 20.63 28.14
N ARG A 305 4.44 21.01 29.09
CA ARG A 305 4.41 22.36 29.68
C ARG A 305 5.24 22.36 30.96
N LEU A 306 6.16 23.30 31.06
CA LEU A 306 7.18 23.43 32.10
C LEU A 306 6.97 24.71 32.92
N ASP A 307 7.32 24.63 34.20
CA ASP A 307 7.28 25.69 35.20
C ASP A 307 8.65 25.79 35.89
N GLY A 308 8.98 26.97 36.43
CA GLY A 308 10.31 27.38 36.84
C GLY A 308 11.20 27.89 35.68
N GLU A 309 12.41 28.32 36.01
CA GLU A 309 13.39 28.83 35.04
C GLU A 309 14.29 27.70 34.50
N ASP A 310 14.97 27.92 33.37
CA ASP A 310 15.94 26.98 32.82
C ASP A 310 17.37 27.22 33.35
N ALA A 311 18.36 26.47 32.83
CA ALA A 311 19.76 26.57 33.23
C ALA A 311 20.42 27.94 32.90
N PHE A 312 19.72 28.83 32.20
CA PHE A 312 20.15 30.17 31.82
C PHE A 312 19.22 31.28 32.36
N GLY A 313 18.21 30.93 33.16
CA GLY A 313 17.23 31.88 33.73
C GLY A 313 16.00 32.15 32.86
N ASN A 314 15.81 31.47 31.72
CA ASN A 314 14.67 31.70 30.85
C ASN A 314 13.40 30.99 31.35
N ARG A 315 12.24 31.62 31.14
CA ARG A 315 10.91 31.03 31.41
C ARG A 315 10.31 30.41 30.15
N ASN A 316 11.05 29.46 29.57
CA ASN A 316 10.60 28.71 28.40
C ASN A 316 9.50 27.72 28.82
N GLU A 317 8.22 28.06 28.58
CA GLU A 317 7.08 27.31 29.13
C GLU A 317 6.84 25.94 28.47
N ILE A 318 7.43 25.65 27.30
CA ILE A 318 7.08 24.46 26.50
C ILE A 318 8.33 23.71 26.06
N ALA A 319 8.24 22.38 26.03
CA ALA A 319 9.26 21.49 25.49
C ALA A 319 8.64 20.31 24.72
N ILE A 320 9.42 19.72 23.81
CA ILE A 320 9.03 18.55 23.01
C ILE A 320 10.05 17.42 23.19
N VAL A 321 9.55 16.20 23.33
CA VAL A 321 10.35 14.96 23.36
C VAL A 321 9.92 14.08 22.18
N LYS A 322 10.75 14.08 21.13
CA LYS A 322 10.57 13.24 19.93
C LYS A 322 10.95 11.80 20.25
N VAL A 323 10.09 10.83 19.96
CA VAL A 323 10.36 9.41 20.28
C VAL A 323 11.01 8.70 19.07
N PRO A 324 12.29 8.29 19.13
CA PRO A 324 13.00 7.67 18.00
C PRO A 324 12.26 6.48 17.39
N ARG A 325 12.39 6.27 16.08
CA ARG A 325 11.74 5.13 15.38
C ARG A 325 12.39 3.77 15.69
N VAL A 326 13.66 3.76 16.12
CA VAL A 326 14.42 2.54 16.47
C VAL A 326 13.90 1.83 17.74
N LEU A 327 13.31 2.58 18.68
CA LEU A 327 12.74 2.01 19.89
C LEU A 327 11.44 1.25 19.59
N SER A 328 11.35 -0.02 20.00
CA SER A 328 10.09 -0.78 19.94
C SER A 328 8.97 -0.05 20.68
N ARG A 329 7.74 -0.04 20.13
CA ARG A 329 6.60 0.66 20.75
C ARG A 329 5.92 -0.18 21.82
N PHE A 330 6.11 -1.49 21.79
CA PHE A 330 5.74 -2.41 22.86
C PHE A 330 6.93 -3.28 23.25
N VAL A 331 7.05 -3.57 24.54
CA VAL A 331 8.13 -4.38 25.12
C VAL A 331 7.50 -5.42 26.04
N ARG A 332 7.91 -6.68 25.91
CA ARG A 332 7.50 -7.78 26.79
C ARG A 332 8.20 -7.68 28.15
N LEU A 333 7.44 -7.89 29.22
CA LEU A 333 7.97 -8.09 30.57
C LEU A 333 8.56 -9.51 30.71
N PRO A 334 9.61 -9.72 31.53
CA PRO A 334 9.99 -11.05 31.97
C PRO A 334 8.79 -11.78 32.59
N ASP A 335 8.63 -13.08 32.34
CA ASP A 335 7.41 -13.81 32.72
C ASP A 335 7.16 -13.81 34.25
N ALA A 336 8.23 -13.75 35.06
CA ALA A 336 8.15 -13.56 36.51
C ALA A 336 7.47 -12.24 36.94
N LEU A 337 7.41 -11.25 36.04
CA LEU A 337 6.73 -9.96 36.22
C LEU A 337 5.41 -9.87 35.41
N ALA A 338 5.01 -10.90 34.67
CA ALA A 338 3.80 -10.93 33.84
C ALA A 338 2.47 -11.08 34.62
N GLY A 339 2.52 -11.16 35.96
CA GLY A 339 1.34 -11.23 36.82
C GLY A 339 0.80 -12.65 37.07
N GLY A 340 1.56 -13.69 36.74
CA GLY A 340 1.25 -15.10 37.04
C GLY A 340 1.85 -16.07 36.01
N LYS A 341 1.99 -17.36 36.38
CA LYS A 341 2.46 -18.40 35.47
C LYS A 341 1.53 -18.50 34.24
N GLY A 342 2.10 -18.49 33.04
CA GLY A 342 1.36 -18.59 31.78
C GLY A 342 0.66 -17.30 31.30
N LYS A 343 0.77 -16.20 32.05
CA LYS A 343 0.36 -14.86 31.58
C LYS A 343 1.49 -14.20 30.80
N ILE A 344 1.14 -13.28 29.91
CA ILE A 344 2.08 -12.48 29.13
C ILE A 344 1.91 -11.01 29.50
N GLY A 345 2.98 -10.39 30.02
CA GLY A 345 2.99 -8.97 30.38
C GLY A 345 3.61 -8.14 29.27
N VAL A 346 2.94 -7.06 28.86
CA VAL A 346 3.43 -6.14 27.83
C VAL A 346 3.34 -4.70 28.32
N ILE A 347 4.31 -3.87 27.99
CA ILE A 347 4.33 -2.44 28.32
C ILE A 347 4.54 -1.62 27.06
N SER A 348 3.74 -0.56 26.87
CA SER A 348 3.96 0.40 25.79
C SER A 348 5.09 1.37 26.14
N LEU A 349 5.93 1.69 25.16
CA LEU A 349 7.01 2.68 25.29
C LEU A 349 6.47 4.04 25.75
N SER A 350 5.30 4.45 25.24
CA SER A 350 4.57 5.62 25.71
C SER A 350 4.35 5.63 27.22
N SER A 351 3.98 4.48 27.80
CA SER A 351 3.78 4.36 29.24
C SER A 351 5.09 4.21 30.02
N ILE A 352 6.21 3.86 29.39
CA ILE A 352 7.55 3.96 29.99
C ILE A 352 7.93 5.45 30.08
N ILE A 353 7.95 6.15 28.94
CA ILE A 353 8.34 7.56 28.84
C ILE A 353 7.46 8.43 29.76
N ARG A 354 6.13 8.25 29.74
CA ARG A 354 5.20 8.93 30.68
C ARG A 354 5.58 8.79 32.17
N THR A 355 6.21 7.68 32.56
CA THR A 355 6.57 7.44 33.98
C THR A 355 7.77 8.27 34.40
N HIS A 356 8.72 8.48 33.50
CA HIS A 356 10.02 9.10 33.78
C HIS A 356 10.23 10.42 33.04
N LEU A 357 9.16 10.99 32.47
CA LEU A 357 9.18 12.26 31.73
C LEU A 357 9.76 13.42 32.56
N PRO A 358 9.48 13.57 33.88
CA PRO A 358 10.14 14.60 34.70
C PRO A 358 11.65 14.41 34.85
N GLU A 359 12.17 13.18 34.73
CA GLU A 359 13.62 12.89 34.82
C GLU A 359 14.41 13.35 33.58
N LEU A 360 13.71 13.81 32.54
CA LEU A 360 14.30 14.48 31.36
C LEU A 360 14.41 16.00 31.54
N PHE A 361 13.78 16.58 32.58
CA PHE A 361 13.74 18.03 32.83
C PHE A 361 14.28 18.39 34.22
N PRO A 362 15.56 18.07 34.53
CA PRO A 362 16.14 18.38 35.84
C PRO A 362 16.06 19.89 36.14
N GLY A 363 15.66 20.23 37.37
CA GLY A 363 15.47 21.61 37.83
C GLY A 363 14.17 22.28 37.39
N ARG A 364 13.38 21.70 36.46
CA ARG A 364 12.12 22.29 35.96
C ARG A 364 10.93 21.40 36.28
N LYS A 365 9.78 22.01 36.56
CA LYS A 365 8.56 21.30 36.98
C LYS A 365 7.69 21.01 35.76
N VAL A 366 7.43 19.73 35.49
CA VAL A 366 6.42 19.33 34.49
C VAL A 366 5.03 19.64 35.05
N VAL A 367 4.31 20.56 34.43
CA VAL A 367 2.94 20.95 34.80
C VAL A 367 1.93 19.99 34.18
N GLU A 368 2.07 19.76 32.88
CA GLU A 368 1.23 18.87 32.08
C GLU A 368 2.01 18.38 30.85
N PHE A 369 1.52 17.33 30.21
CA PHE A 369 2.06 16.83 28.95
C PHE A 369 0.97 16.10 28.16
N SER A 370 1.18 15.99 26.86
CA SER A 370 0.34 15.18 25.97
C SER A 370 1.20 14.43 24.96
N GLN A 371 0.73 13.25 24.53
CA GLN A 371 1.26 12.62 23.32
C GLN A 371 0.53 13.19 22.11
N PHE A 372 1.27 13.52 21.06
CA PHE A 372 0.72 13.92 19.78
C PHE A 372 1.41 13.24 18.60
N ARG A 373 0.69 13.18 17.48
CA ARG A 373 1.14 12.62 16.21
C ARG A 373 0.52 13.40 15.06
N VAL A 374 1.34 13.75 14.07
CA VAL A 374 0.88 14.44 12.85
C VAL A 374 0.91 13.46 11.68
N THR A 375 -0.15 13.48 10.89
CA THR A 375 -0.20 12.88 9.54
C THR A 375 -0.03 14.00 8.52
N ARG A 376 0.80 13.77 7.50
CA ARG A 376 1.15 14.77 6.47
C ARG A 376 0.86 14.24 5.07
N HIS A 377 0.43 15.12 4.17
CA HIS A 377 0.30 14.80 2.76
C HIS A 377 1.64 14.25 2.23
N SER A 378 1.57 13.13 1.50
CA SER A 378 2.74 12.28 1.21
C SER A 378 2.98 12.03 -0.28
N ASP A 379 2.41 12.86 -1.17
CA ASP A 379 2.76 12.80 -2.59
C ASP A 379 4.14 13.38 -2.88
N LEU A 380 4.70 12.95 -4.01
CA LEU A 380 6.04 13.31 -4.47
C LEU A 380 5.91 14.16 -5.74
N ALA A 381 5.62 15.46 -5.54
CA ALA A 381 5.57 16.48 -6.58
C ALA A 381 6.97 16.70 -7.18
N VAL A 382 7.36 15.81 -8.08
CA VAL A 382 8.55 15.91 -8.93
C VAL A 382 8.08 16.38 -10.31
N THR A 383 8.47 17.60 -10.68
CA THR A 383 8.20 18.19 -12.01
C THR A 383 8.79 17.30 -13.11
N GLU A 384 7.93 16.57 -13.82
CA GLU A 384 8.34 15.73 -14.96
C GLU A 384 8.65 16.62 -16.17
N GLY A 385 9.89 17.10 -16.25
CA GLY A 385 10.40 17.93 -17.34
C GLY A 385 11.75 18.59 -17.02
N GLU A 386 11.98 18.96 -15.76
CA GLU A 386 13.16 19.76 -15.35
C GLU A 386 14.39 18.91 -14.96
N VAL A 387 14.25 17.58 -14.82
CA VAL A 387 15.32 16.72 -14.28
C VAL A 387 15.72 15.62 -15.25
N GLN A 388 16.97 15.68 -15.73
CA GLN A 388 17.59 14.68 -16.63
C GLN A 388 17.67 13.26 -16.05
N ASN A 389 17.44 13.07 -14.74
CA ASN A 389 17.47 11.77 -14.09
C ASN A 389 16.36 11.65 -13.03
N LEU A 390 15.32 10.88 -13.36
CA LEU A 390 14.16 10.64 -12.51
C LEU A 390 14.51 9.95 -11.18
N ARG A 391 15.51 9.06 -11.16
CA ARG A 391 15.97 8.35 -9.94
C ARG A 391 16.55 9.33 -8.93
N THR A 392 17.40 10.26 -9.39
CA THR A 392 17.96 11.34 -8.57
C THR A 392 16.88 12.29 -8.06
N ALA A 393 15.89 12.62 -8.89
CA ALA A 393 14.77 13.46 -8.48
C ALA A 393 13.93 12.81 -7.36
N LEU A 394 13.55 11.54 -7.53
CA LEU A 394 12.77 10.79 -6.54
C LEU A 394 13.55 10.57 -5.23
N ARG A 395 14.84 10.25 -5.28
CA ARG A 395 15.67 10.08 -4.07
C ARG A 395 15.80 11.37 -3.26
N ARG A 396 15.78 12.56 -3.91
CA ARG A 396 15.67 13.85 -3.21
C ARG A 396 14.26 14.07 -2.64
N GLY A 397 13.22 13.86 -3.44
CA GLY A 397 11.82 14.02 -3.00
C GLY A 397 11.46 13.16 -1.79
N LEU A 398 11.98 11.92 -1.72
CA LEU A 398 11.78 11.02 -0.59
C LEU A 398 12.28 11.57 0.75
N GLN A 399 13.37 12.36 0.76
CA GLN A 399 13.86 13.02 1.97
C GLN A 399 12.88 14.10 2.47
N HIS A 400 12.28 14.85 1.55
CA HIS A 400 11.30 15.90 1.86
C HIS A 400 9.89 15.37 2.19
N ARG A 401 9.53 14.16 1.72
CA ARG A 401 8.22 13.51 1.94
C ARG A 401 7.77 13.48 3.40
N HIS A 402 8.71 13.38 4.34
CA HIS A 402 8.40 13.38 5.77
C HIS A 402 7.91 14.74 6.32
N PHE A 403 7.95 15.80 5.52
CA PHE A 403 7.70 17.19 5.94
C PHE A 403 6.66 17.94 5.09
N GLY A 404 5.86 17.22 4.27
CA GLY A 404 4.73 17.81 3.54
C GLY A 404 3.67 18.46 4.44
N LYS A 405 2.70 19.20 3.86
CA LYS A 405 1.62 19.87 4.60
C LYS A 405 0.90 18.90 5.56
N ALA A 406 0.54 19.37 6.75
CA ALA A 406 -0.21 18.56 7.71
C ALA A 406 -1.67 18.39 7.26
N THR A 407 -2.23 17.20 7.49
CA THR A 407 -3.63 16.88 7.12
C THR A 407 -4.47 16.35 8.28
N ARG A 408 -3.83 15.87 9.36
CA ARG A 408 -4.49 15.40 10.58
C ARG A 408 -3.54 15.45 11.77
N ILE A 409 -4.03 15.80 12.95
CA ILE A 409 -3.33 15.63 14.23
C ILE A 409 -4.12 14.76 15.20
N GLU A 410 -3.48 13.71 15.72
CA GLU A 410 -3.96 12.92 16.85
C GLU A 410 -3.33 13.41 18.15
N VAL A 411 -4.14 13.59 19.19
CA VAL A 411 -3.69 13.93 20.56
C VAL A 411 -4.33 13.01 21.59
N SER A 412 -3.66 12.78 22.73
CA SER A 412 -4.30 12.08 23.86
C SER A 412 -5.56 12.82 24.30
N HIS A 413 -6.68 12.12 24.61
CA HIS A 413 -7.98 12.74 24.93
C HIS A 413 -7.87 13.90 25.93
N GLY A 414 -7.19 13.66 27.07
CA GLY A 414 -6.93 14.64 28.14
C GLY A 414 -5.88 15.72 27.81
N CYS A 415 -5.63 16.02 26.54
CA CYS A 415 -4.78 17.14 26.12
C CYS A 415 -5.46 18.47 26.45
N SER A 416 -4.75 19.36 27.14
CA SER A 416 -5.26 20.68 27.52
C SER A 416 -5.59 21.53 26.29
N ALA A 417 -6.56 22.44 26.41
CA ALA A 417 -6.92 23.35 25.32
C ALA A 417 -5.76 24.26 24.88
N PRO A 418 -4.91 24.83 25.78
CA PRO A 418 -3.74 25.60 25.36
C PRO A 418 -2.76 24.79 24.49
N ILE A 419 -2.48 23.53 24.86
CA ILE A 419 -1.59 22.67 24.05
C ILE A 419 -2.24 22.34 22.70
N VAL A 420 -3.55 22.07 22.66
CA VAL A 420 -4.26 21.81 21.38
C VAL A 420 -4.24 23.03 20.48
N ASN A 421 -4.55 24.22 21.01
CA ASN A 421 -4.59 25.45 20.22
C ASN A 421 -3.21 25.81 19.64
N LEU A 422 -2.14 25.61 20.43
CA LEU A 422 -0.77 25.74 19.94
C LEU A 422 -0.48 24.73 18.82
N LEU A 423 -0.75 23.44 19.04
CA LEU A 423 -0.47 22.41 18.03
C LEU A 423 -1.28 22.61 16.73
N LEU A 424 -2.50 23.12 16.82
CA LEU A 424 -3.30 23.47 15.65
C LEU A 424 -2.69 24.67 14.90
N ALA A 425 -2.25 25.72 15.60
CA ALA A 425 -1.57 26.87 14.99
C ALA A 425 -0.23 26.48 14.33
N GLU A 426 0.63 25.74 15.02
CA GLU A 426 1.96 25.29 14.55
C GLU A 426 1.91 24.35 13.34
N PHE A 427 0.76 23.75 13.04
CA PHE A 427 0.53 22.93 11.85
C PHE A 427 -0.54 23.51 10.90
N GLU A 428 -0.99 24.75 11.13
CA GLU A 428 -2.04 25.45 10.38
C GLU A 428 -3.38 24.66 10.30
N LEU A 429 -3.63 23.74 11.22
CA LEU A 429 -4.75 22.81 11.13
C LEU A 429 -6.05 23.40 11.69
N PRO A 430 -7.20 23.24 11.01
CA PRO A 430 -8.50 23.59 11.56
C PRO A 430 -8.97 22.50 12.54
N GLU A 431 -9.97 22.80 13.38
CA GLU A 431 -10.40 21.90 14.46
C GLU A 431 -10.93 20.54 13.94
N GLN A 432 -11.51 20.47 12.74
CA GLN A 432 -11.94 19.20 12.13
C GLN A 432 -10.77 18.24 11.83
N ALA A 433 -9.53 18.74 11.78
CA ALA A 433 -8.32 17.92 11.64
C ALA A 433 -7.81 17.36 12.99
N LEU A 434 -8.45 17.70 14.12
CA LEU A 434 -8.11 17.22 15.46
C LEU A 434 -8.80 15.90 15.78
N TYR A 435 -8.02 14.94 16.29
CA TYR A 435 -8.49 13.62 16.72
C TYR A 435 -8.06 13.41 18.18
N ARG A 436 -8.96 13.64 19.13
CA ARG A 436 -8.77 13.37 20.56
C ARG A 436 -9.00 11.89 20.84
N VAL A 437 -7.95 11.16 21.21
CA VAL A 437 -8.01 9.68 21.31
C VAL A 437 -7.91 9.14 22.74
N GLU A 438 -8.80 8.22 23.09
CA GLU A 438 -8.94 7.62 24.43
C GLU A 438 -7.98 6.43 24.65
N GLY A 439 -6.73 6.55 24.23
CA GLY A 439 -5.81 5.40 24.31
C GLY A 439 -4.37 5.72 23.93
N PRO A 440 -3.60 4.71 23.51
CA PRO A 440 -2.29 4.95 22.90
C PRO A 440 -2.49 5.66 21.55
N VAL A 441 -1.89 6.83 21.37
CA VAL A 441 -1.89 7.54 20.08
C VAL A 441 -1.29 6.62 19.00
N ASN A 442 -1.99 6.45 17.88
CA ASN A 442 -1.77 5.44 16.84
C ASN A 442 -1.98 3.96 17.29
N LEU A 443 -3.16 3.42 16.98
CA LEU A 443 -3.53 2.01 17.22
C LEU A 443 -2.76 1.01 16.33
N VAL A 444 -2.26 1.38 15.14
CA VAL A 444 -1.45 0.49 14.26
C VAL A 444 -0.26 -0.14 14.98
N ARG A 445 0.24 0.51 16.04
CA ARG A 445 1.33 0.01 16.87
C ARG A 445 0.99 -1.24 17.67
N LEU A 446 -0.30 -1.54 17.89
CA LEU A 446 -0.76 -2.75 18.58
C LEU A 446 -0.48 -4.03 17.78
N ASN A 447 -0.17 -3.95 16.47
CA ASN A 447 0.41 -5.07 15.74
C ASN A 447 1.63 -5.66 16.46
N GLN A 448 2.50 -4.82 17.03
CA GLN A 448 3.67 -5.30 17.79
C GLN A 448 3.29 -6.08 19.06
N VAL A 449 2.07 -5.90 19.60
CA VAL A 449 1.58 -6.75 20.71
C VAL A 449 1.25 -8.14 20.18
N ILE A 450 0.70 -8.25 18.98
CA ILE A 450 0.40 -9.52 18.30
C ILE A 450 1.71 -10.23 17.93
N ASP A 451 2.64 -9.52 17.29
CA ASP A 451 3.96 -10.03 16.87
C ASP A 451 4.85 -10.50 18.05
N LEU A 452 4.54 -10.08 19.28
CA LEU A 452 5.25 -10.47 20.51
C LEU A 452 4.66 -11.74 21.19
N ILE A 453 3.51 -12.24 20.73
CA ILE A 453 2.74 -13.29 21.43
C ILE A 453 2.15 -14.36 20.51
N ASP A 454 2.22 -14.22 19.19
CA ASP A 454 1.55 -15.08 18.22
C ASP A 454 1.92 -16.58 18.36
N GLY A 455 3.20 -16.89 18.51
CA GLY A 455 3.70 -18.23 18.75
C GLY A 455 3.28 -18.87 20.08
N GLU A 456 2.91 -18.07 21.09
CA GLU A 456 2.42 -18.53 22.41
C GLU A 456 0.89 -18.53 22.54
N ARG A 457 0.19 -17.97 21.55
CA ARG A 457 -1.28 -17.90 21.49
C ARG A 457 -1.85 -18.20 20.10
N PRO A 458 -1.45 -19.31 19.43
CA PRO A 458 -1.94 -19.63 18.08
C PRO A 458 -3.46 -19.87 18.01
N ALA A 459 -4.10 -20.21 19.14
CA ALA A 459 -5.55 -20.37 19.24
C ALA A 459 -6.33 -19.04 19.24
N LEU A 460 -5.66 -17.89 19.38
CA LEU A 460 -6.28 -16.56 19.29
C LEU A 460 -6.09 -15.91 17.91
N LEU A 461 -5.59 -16.68 16.94
CA LEU A 461 -5.29 -16.28 15.57
C LEU A 461 -6.05 -17.17 14.58
N PHE A 462 -6.12 -16.77 13.30
CA PHE A 462 -6.69 -17.65 12.29
C PHE A 462 -5.80 -18.91 12.11
N PRO A 463 -6.38 -20.12 12.04
CA PRO A 463 -5.63 -21.36 11.77
C PRO A 463 -4.71 -21.20 10.55
N ARG A 464 -3.42 -21.48 10.72
CA ARG A 464 -2.38 -21.19 9.71
C ARG A 464 -2.71 -21.83 8.36
N TRP A 465 -2.99 -20.99 7.36
CA TRP A 465 -3.19 -21.47 6.00
C TRP A 465 -1.88 -21.94 5.38
N ILE A 466 -1.91 -23.07 4.65
CA ILE A 466 -0.77 -23.64 3.93
C ILE A 466 -1.19 -23.80 2.46
N PRO A 467 -0.77 -22.86 1.58
CA PRO A 467 -1.07 -22.92 0.15
C PRO A 467 -0.65 -24.26 -0.46
N GLN A 468 -1.55 -24.88 -1.24
CA GLN A 468 -1.30 -26.19 -1.84
C GLN A 468 -0.47 -26.06 -3.13
N TRP A 469 0.33 -27.07 -3.50
CA TRP A 469 0.97 -27.03 -4.81
C TRP A 469 -0.09 -27.07 -5.92
N PRO A 470 -0.01 -26.22 -6.98
CA PRO A 470 -1.11 -26.05 -7.92
C PRO A 470 -1.52 -27.36 -8.57
N ARG A 471 -2.82 -27.63 -8.63
CA ARG A 471 -3.37 -28.93 -9.06
C ARG A 471 -2.95 -29.29 -10.48
N SER A 472 -2.92 -28.30 -11.35
CA SER A 472 -2.45 -28.31 -12.74
C SER A 472 -0.96 -28.63 -12.92
N LEU A 473 -0.15 -28.45 -11.85
CA LEU A 473 1.29 -28.68 -11.83
C LEU A 473 1.71 -29.82 -10.89
N LYS A 474 0.77 -30.61 -10.35
CA LYS A 474 1.12 -31.85 -9.61
C LYS A 474 1.81 -32.84 -10.56
N ASN A 475 2.73 -33.64 -10.03
CA ASN A 475 3.49 -34.68 -10.76
C ASN A 475 4.15 -34.14 -12.06
N SER A 476 4.79 -32.97 -11.97
CA SER A 476 5.31 -32.23 -13.12
C SER A 476 6.67 -31.61 -12.82
N GLU A 477 7.74 -32.33 -13.12
CA GLU A 477 9.12 -31.89 -12.85
C GLU A 477 9.57 -30.81 -13.83
N ASN A 478 9.18 -30.91 -15.10
CA ASN A 478 9.47 -29.91 -16.15
C ASN A 478 8.23 -29.03 -16.40
N LEU A 479 8.29 -27.77 -15.96
CA LEU A 479 7.17 -26.83 -16.08
C LEU A 479 6.96 -26.35 -17.52
N PHE A 480 8.02 -26.14 -18.30
CA PHE A 480 7.93 -25.78 -19.72
C PHE A 480 7.13 -26.82 -20.51
N ALA A 481 7.40 -28.11 -20.30
CA ALA A 481 6.69 -29.19 -20.96
C ALA A 481 5.18 -29.21 -20.65
N ARG A 482 4.78 -28.82 -19.43
CA ARG A 482 3.35 -28.68 -19.06
C ARG A 482 2.71 -27.44 -19.67
N ILE A 483 3.36 -26.29 -19.56
CA ILE A 483 2.84 -25.02 -20.08
C ILE A 483 2.74 -25.07 -21.62
N ARG A 484 3.59 -25.87 -22.30
CA ARG A 484 3.48 -26.18 -23.73
C ARG A 484 2.30 -27.12 -24.07
N GLN A 485 1.88 -27.99 -23.15
CA GLN A 485 0.74 -28.90 -23.33
C GLN A 485 -0.60 -28.20 -23.10
N LYS A 486 -0.72 -27.37 -22.06
CA LYS A 486 -1.92 -26.59 -21.73
C LYS A 486 -1.57 -25.40 -20.83
N ASP A 487 -2.30 -24.30 -20.99
CA ASP A 487 -2.21 -23.14 -20.10
C ASP A 487 -2.54 -23.51 -18.65
N VAL A 488 -1.87 -22.87 -17.70
CA VAL A 488 -1.89 -23.22 -16.28
C VAL A 488 -2.37 -22.03 -15.46
N LEU A 489 -3.51 -22.20 -14.81
CA LEU A 489 -4.04 -21.26 -13.81
C LEU A 489 -3.63 -21.70 -12.39
N ILE A 490 -3.21 -20.72 -11.59
CA ILE A 490 -2.91 -20.85 -10.16
C ILE A 490 -3.73 -19.79 -9.40
N HIS A 491 -4.47 -20.20 -8.37
CA HIS A 491 -5.31 -19.29 -7.57
C HIS A 491 -4.70 -19.04 -6.19
N GLN A 492 -4.00 -17.92 -6.03
CA GLN A 492 -3.49 -17.47 -4.73
C GLN A 492 -4.61 -16.95 -3.83
N PRO A 493 -4.52 -17.11 -2.49
CA PRO A 493 -3.46 -17.78 -1.74
C PRO A 493 -3.74 -19.29 -1.56
N PHE A 494 -4.79 -19.84 -2.18
CA PHE A 494 -5.20 -21.23 -1.98
C PHE A 494 -4.20 -22.23 -2.58
N GLU A 495 -3.66 -21.91 -3.76
CA GLU A 495 -2.54 -22.58 -4.41
C GLU A 495 -1.27 -21.71 -4.29
N SER A 496 -0.09 -22.35 -4.16
CA SER A 496 1.15 -21.63 -3.84
C SER A 496 1.74 -20.86 -5.03
N PHE A 497 2.10 -19.61 -4.74
CA PHE A 497 2.93 -18.76 -5.61
C PHE A 497 4.34 -19.33 -5.85
N ASP A 498 4.82 -20.27 -5.01
CA ASP A 498 6.14 -20.91 -5.16
C ASP A 498 6.31 -21.61 -6.53
N ALA A 499 5.21 -21.96 -7.21
CA ALA A 499 5.24 -22.49 -8.57
C ALA A 499 5.66 -21.46 -9.64
N VAL A 500 5.35 -20.16 -9.44
CA VAL A 500 5.85 -19.07 -10.29
C VAL A 500 7.34 -18.84 -10.04
N VAL A 501 7.77 -18.97 -8.78
CA VAL A 501 9.19 -18.91 -8.38
C VAL A 501 9.96 -20.12 -8.95
N GLU A 502 9.38 -21.31 -8.97
CA GLU A 502 9.97 -22.49 -9.60
C GLU A 502 10.02 -22.39 -11.12
N PHE A 503 8.99 -21.83 -11.78
CA PHE A 503 9.05 -21.54 -13.21
C PHE A 503 10.25 -20.64 -13.57
N LEU A 504 10.46 -19.55 -12.81
CA LEU A 504 11.66 -18.72 -12.98
C LEU A 504 12.95 -19.51 -12.63
N ARG A 505 12.96 -20.31 -11.56
CA ARG A 505 14.12 -21.13 -11.17
C ARG A 505 14.52 -22.16 -12.23
N GLN A 506 13.56 -22.75 -12.93
CA GLN A 506 13.82 -23.61 -14.09
C GLN A 506 14.35 -22.79 -15.26
N ALA A 507 13.78 -21.61 -15.55
CA ALA A 507 14.28 -20.72 -16.59
C ALA A 507 15.74 -20.27 -16.36
N VAL A 508 16.13 -20.02 -15.11
CA VAL A 508 17.51 -19.69 -14.72
C VAL A 508 18.46 -20.87 -14.94
N LYS A 509 18.01 -22.10 -14.65
CA LYS A 509 18.85 -23.31 -14.72
C LYS A 509 18.98 -23.89 -16.12
N ASP A 510 17.98 -23.73 -16.96
CA ASP A 510 17.90 -24.34 -18.29
C ASP A 510 18.90 -23.70 -19.27
N PRO A 511 19.82 -24.46 -19.92
CA PRO A 511 20.76 -23.92 -20.88
C PRO A 511 20.09 -23.43 -22.18
N ASP A 512 18.90 -23.95 -22.54
CA ASP A 512 18.16 -23.51 -23.74
C ASP A 512 17.51 -22.13 -23.56
N VAL A 513 17.31 -21.67 -22.32
CA VAL A 513 16.74 -20.33 -22.06
C VAL A 513 17.77 -19.26 -22.36
N LEU A 514 17.41 -18.35 -23.26
CA LEU A 514 18.28 -17.30 -23.78
C LEU A 514 18.00 -15.95 -23.12
N ALA A 515 16.73 -15.62 -22.88
CA ALA A 515 16.32 -14.32 -22.36
C ALA A 515 15.16 -14.41 -21.37
N ILE A 516 15.14 -13.48 -20.39
CA ILE A 516 14.11 -13.33 -19.37
C ILE A 516 13.73 -11.85 -19.25
N LYS A 517 12.46 -11.49 -19.49
CA LYS A 517 11.93 -10.13 -19.29
C LYS A 517 10.92 -10.14 -18.15
N GLN A 518 11.01 -9.21 -17.20
CA GLN A 518 10.08 -9.12 -16.05
C GLN A 518 9.69 -7.68 -15.71
N THR A 519 8.44 -7.46 -15.27
CA THR A 519 8.01 -6.18 -14.68
C THR A 519 8.09 -6.20 -13.14
N VAL A 520 8.52 -5.08 -12.57
CA VAL A 520 8.89 -4.91 -11.15
C VAL A 520 8.14 -3.70 -10.60
N TYR A 521 6.93 -3.93 -10.09
CA TYR A 521 6.11 -2.87 -9.49
C TYR A 521 6.34 -2.70 -7.98
N ARG A 522 6.37 -3.81 -7.23
CA ARG A 522 6.56 -3.84 -5.77
C ARG A 522 7.25 -5.13 -5.36
N THR A 523 8.56 -5.08 -5.14
CA THR A 523 9.32 -6.18 -4.53
C THR A 523 9.76 -5.79 -3.12
N GLY A 524 9.33 -6.56 -2.13
CA GLY A 524 9.78 -6.38 -0.75
C GLY A 524 11.31 -6.53 -0.62
N ALA A 525 11.85 -6.07 0.51
CA ALA A 525 13.30 -6.02 0.77
C ALA A 525 14.02 -7.37 0.53
N ASP A 526 13.35 -8.50 0.77
CA ASP A 526 13.88 -9.85 0.54
C ASP A 526 13.15 -10.51 -0.64
N SER A 527 13.68 -10.36 -1.86
CA SER A 527 13.04 -10.85 -3.09
C SER A 527 13.81 -12.02 -3.73
N VAL A 528 13.30 -13.24 -3.53
CA VAL A 528 13.83 -14.46 -4.19
C VAL A 528 13.79 -14.34 -5.72
N MET A 529 12.85 -13.57 -6.28
CA MET A 529 12.78 -13.31 -7.72
C MET A 529 14.01 -12.53 -8.20
N MET A 530 14.48 -11.54 -7.43
CA MET A 530 15.66 -10.74 -7.78
C MET A 530 16.96 -11.53 -7.71
N GLU A 531 17.06 -12.44 -6.74
CA GLU A 531 18.19 -13.38 -6.66
C GLU A 531 18.21 -14.35 -7.85
N LEU A 532 17.05 -14.81 -8.32
CA LEU A 532 16.95 -15.61 -9.54
C LEU A 532 17.31 -14.81 -10.81
N LEU A 533 16.89 -13.54 -10.94
CA LEU A 533 17.33 -12.67 -12.03
C LEU A 533 18.86 -12.42 -11.99
N ARG A 534 19.45 -12.31 -10.79
CA ARG A 534 20.91 -12.22 -10.60
C ARG A 534 21.64 -13.51 -11.00
N GLU A 535 21.07 -14.67 -10.71
CA GLU A 535 21.61 -15.95 -11.16
C GLU A 535 21.49 -16.13 -12.69
N ALA A 536 20.44 -15.59 -13.32
CA ALA A 536 20.28 -15.63 -14.78
C ALA A 536 21.41 -14.90 -15.53
N VAL A 537 21.73 -13.65 -15.18
CA VAL A 537 22.81 -12.89 -15.84
C VAL A 537 24.17 -13.58 -15.63
N ARG A 538 24.43 -14.11 -14.42
CA ARG A 538 25.64 -14.92 -14.12
C ARG A 538 25.74 -16.21 -14.95
N LYS A 539 24.65 -16.65 -15.58
CA LYS A 539 24.56 -17.80 -16.49
C LYS A 539 24.48 -17.40 -17.96
N GLY A 540 24.85 -16.15 -18.31
CA GLY A 540 24.90 -15.67 -19.68
C GLY A 540 23.53 -15.53 -20.36
N LYS A 541 22.47 -15.30 -19.57
CA LYS A 541 21.13 -15.01 -20.08
C LYS A 541 20.91 -13.51 -20.18
N GLU A 542 20.27 -13.07 -21.26
CA GLU A 542 19.79 -11.70 -21.39
C GLU A 542 18.65 -11.45 -20.40
N VAL A 543 18.75 -10.40 -19.58
CA VAL A 543 17.72 -10.08 -18.59
C VAL A 543 17.30 -8.62 -18.71
N THR A 544 16.01 -8.40 -18.93
CA THR A 544 15.39 -7.06 -18.93
C THR A 544 14.43 -6.92 -17.75
N ALA A 545 14.61 -5.88 -16.92
CA ALA A 545 13.75 -5.61 -15.77
C ALA A 545 13.10 -4.22 -15.89
N VAL A 546 11.78 -4.16 -16.06
CA VAL A 546 11.04 -2.89 -16.09
C VAL A 546 10.66 -2.49 -14.66
N VAL A 547 11.27 -1.45 -14.10
CA VAL A 547 11.12 -1.03 -12.70
C VAL A 547 10.28 0.25 -12.57
N GLU A 548 9.21 0.18 -11.79
CA GLU A 548 8.31 1.31 -11.53
C GLU A 548 8.78 2.11 -10.29
N LEU A 549 9.55 3.17 -10.50
CA LEU A 549 10.11 3.97 -9.41
C LEU A 549 9.08 4.79 -8.63
N LYS A 550 7.88 5.08 -9.19
CA LYS A 550 6.82 5.84 -8.53
C LYS A 550 5.74 4.93 -7.92
N ALA A 551 6.06 3.69 -7.58
CA ALA A 551 5.19 2.78 -6.82
C ALA A 551 5.02 3.29 -5.38
N ARG A 552 3.79 3.71 -5.03
CA ARG A 552 3.49 4.37 -3.75
C ARG A 552 3.97 3.58 -2.53
N PHE A 553 4.75 4.21 -1.67
CA PHE A 553 5.36 3.66 -0.44
C PHE A 553 6.44 2.57 -0.63
N ASP A 554 6.77 2.21 -1.87
CA ASP A 554 7.84 1.26 -2.21
C ASP A 554 8.96 1.93 -3.03
N GLU A 555 8.92 3.25 -3.19
CA GLU A 555 9.80 4.00 -4.09
C GLU A 555 11.28 3.80 -3.73
N GLU A 556 11.63 3.83 -2.44
CA GLU A 556 12.98 3.61 -1.93
C GLU A 556 13.48 2.18 -2.21
N ASN A 557 12.64 1.17 -1.99
CA ASN A 557 12.97 -0.22 -2.28
C ASN A 557 13.22 -0.41 -3.79
N ASN A 558 12.36 0.15 -4.64
CA ASN A 558 12.47 0.02 -6.10
C ASN A 558 13.69 0.77 -6.66
N ILE A 559 14.07 1.93 -6.09
CA ILE A 559 15.32 2.63 -6.42
C ILE A 559 16.53 1.76 -6.07
N ASN A 560 16.56 1.17 -4.88
CA ASN A 560 17.68 0.34 -4.43
C ASN A 560 17.77 -0.97 -5.23
N TRP A 561 16.64 -1.59 -5.59
CA TRP A 561 16.60 -2.74 -6.49
C TRP A 561 17.09 -2.39 -7.90
N ALA A 562 16.69 -1.24 -8.47
CA ALA A 562 17.17 -0.80 -9.77
C ALA A 562 18.71 -0.65 -9.80
N GLU A 563 19.29 -0.01 -8.78
CA GLU A 563 20.74 0.16 -8.67
C GLU A 563 21.48 -1.18 -8.48
N MET A 564 20.91 -2.13 -7.72
CA MET A 564 21.46 -3.48 -7.60
C MET A 564 21.39 -4.27 -8.92
N LEU A 565 20.32 -4.12 -9.70
CA LEU A 565 20.12 -4.80 -10.98
C LEU A 565 21.04 -4.21 -12.09
N GLU A 566 21.17 -2.89 -12.17
CA GLU A 566 22.14 -2.22 -13.06
C GLU A 566 23.57 -2.70 -12.77
N ALA A 567 23.97 -2.74 -11.49
CA ALA A 567 25.34 -3.09 -11.07
C ALA A 567 25.75 -4.56 -11.36
N ILE A 568 24.81 -5.43 -11.73
CA ILE A 568 25.07 -6.84 -12.10
C ILE A 568 24.86 -7.13 -13.59
N GLY A 569 24.55 -6.12 -14.41
CA GLY A 569 24.37 -6.26 -15.86
C GLY A 569 22.96 -6.64 -16.31
N VAL A 570 21.93 -6.45 -15.48
CA VAL A 570 20.52 -6.49 -15.95
C VAL A 570 20.22 -5.22 -16.74
N GLN A 571 19.56 -5.34 -17.89
CA GLN A 571 19.00 -4.21 -18.61
C GLN A 571 17.80 -3.66 -17.83
N VAL A 572 18.07 -2.72 -16.91
CA VAL A 572 17.02 -2.01 -16.18
C VAL A 572 16.37 -0.98 -17.10
N VAL A 573 15.05 -1.01 -17.15
CA VAL A 573 14.19 -0.10 -17.91
C VAL A 573 13.31 0.62 -16.91
N TYR A 574 13.26 1.94 -16.99
CA TYR A 574 12.27 2.74 -16.28
C TYR A 574 11.04 2.92 -17.18
N GLY A 575 9.84 2.85 -16.60
CA GLY A 575 8.58 2.93 -17.35
C GLY A 575 8.40 4.26 -18.12
N ILE A 576 7.40 4.28 -19.00
CA ILE A 576 7.08 5.45 -19.83
C ILE A 576 6.79 6.67 -18.94
N VAL A 577 7.40 7.81 -19.24
CA VAL A 577 7.21 9.08 -18.51
C VAL A 577 5.71 9.44 -18.51
N GLY A 578 5.19 9.96 -17.39
CA GLY A 578 3.75 10.21 -17.18
C GLY A 578 2.87 8.98 -16.91
N LEU A 579 3.30 7.74 -17.20
CA LEU A 579 2.48 6.52 -17.07
C LEU A 579 3.09 5.50 -16.10
N LYS A 580 2.35 5.10 -15.06
CA LYS A 580 2.86 4.07 -14.13
C LYS A 580 2.67 2.65 -14.69
N THR A 581 3.73 1.85 -14.69
CA THR A 581 3.70 0.47 -15.20
C THR A 581 3.17 -0.48 -14.13
N HIS A 582 1.97 -1.04 -14.32
CA HIS A 582 1.29 -1.88 -13.32
C HIS A 582 0.79 -3.23 -13.86
N GLY A 583 0.94 -3.50 -15.16
CA GLY A 583 0.87 -4.86 -15.72
C GLY A 583 1.97 -5.77 -15.17
N LYS A 584 1.62 -6.97 -14.70
CA LYS A 584 2.57 -7.94 -14.13
C LYS A 584 2.87 -9.03 -15.14
N MET A 585 4.07 -8.97 -15.72
CA MET A 585 4.55 -9.88 -16.76
C MET A 585 5.89 -10.48 -16.39
N LEU A 586 6.08 -11.75 -16.73
CA LEU A 586 7.35 -12.44 -16.79
C LEU A 586 7.34 -13.26 -18.08
N LEU A 587 8.32 -13.06 -18.95
CA LEU A 587 8.40 -13.67 -20.28
C LEU A 587 9.77 -14.32 -20.44
N VAL A 588 9.77 -15.62 -20.72
CA VAL A 588 10.97 -16.45 -20.89
C VAL A 588 11.07 -16.89 -22.34
N THR A 589 12.19 -16.59 -23.00
CA THR A 589 12.48 -17.01 -24.38
C THR A 589 13.46 -18.19 -24.37
N ARG A 590 13.02 -19.33 -24.90
CA ARG A 590 13.71 -20.62 -24.87
C ARG A 590 13.97 -21.13 -26.29
N ARG A 591 15.15 -21.69 -26.53
CA ARG A 591 15.49 -22.42 -27.76
C ARG A 591 14.81 -23.79 -27.73
N GLU A 592 14.10 -24.15 -28.79
CA GLU A 592 13.47 -25.47 -28.95
C GLU A 592 13.74 -26.02 -30.35
N ALA A 593 13.42 -27.30 -30.59
CA ALA A 593 13.74 -27.99 -31.85
C ALA A 593 13.10 -27.40 -33.13
N ARG A 594 12.17 -26.44 -32.99
CA ARG A 594 11.52 -25.71 -34.09
C ARG A 594 11.79 -24.19 -34.08
N GLY A 595 12.83 -23.75 -33.36
CA GLY A 595 13.19 -22.33 -33.22
C GLY A 595 12.96 -21.78 -31.81
N LEU A 596 12.74 -20.47 -31.69
CA LEU A 596 12.51 -19.83 -30.39
C LEU A 596 11.04 -19.97 -29.96
N LYS A 597 10.83 -20.47 -28.74
CA LYS A 597 9.52 -20.52 -28.09
C LYS A 597 9.50 -19.56 -26.90
N ARG A 598 8.41 -18.82 -26.74
CA ARG A 598 8.17 -17.95 -25.58
C ARG A 598 7.23 -18.64 -24.58
N TYR A 599 7.47 -18.40 -23.30
CA TYR A 599 6.64 -18.83 -22.18
C TYR A 599 6.32 -17.62 -21.31
N GLY A 600 5.04 -17.29 -21.18
CA GLY A 600 4.56 -16.11 -20.48
C GLY A 600 3.90 -16.43 -19.14
N HIS A 601 4.10 -15.56 -18.17
CA HIS A 601 3.34 -15.46 -16.94
C HIS A 601 2.66 -14.08 -16.87
N LEU A 602 1.35 -14.07 -16.69
CA LEU A 602 0.52 -12.89 -16.46
C LEU A 602 -0.17 -13.03 -15.09
N SER A 603 -0.31 -11.94 -14.34
CA SER A 603 -1.00 -11.99 -13.05
C SER A 603 -1.77 -10.71 -12.71
N THR A 604 -2.87 -10.89 -11.97
CA THR A 604 -3.60 -9.80 -11.30
C THR A 604 -2.73 -9.20 -10.17
N GLY A 605 -1.88 -10.03 -9.56
CA GLY A 605 -1.09 -9.77 -8.36
C GLY A 605 0.36 -9.34 -8.60
N ASN A 606 1.00 -8.84 -7.55
CA ASN A 606 2.42 -8.44 -7.59
C ASN A 606 3.36 -9.62 -7.29
N TYR A 607 4.60 -9.55 -7.80
CA TYR A 607 5.68 -10.51 -7.54
C TYR A 607 6.25 -10.43 -6.10
N ASN A 608 5.40 -10.53 -5.08
CA ASN A 608 5.77 -10.45 -3.67
C ASN A 608 5.24 -11.68 -2.91
N PRO A 609 6.12 -12.64 -2.54
CA PRO A 609 5.74 -13.87 -1.83
C PRO A 609 5.15 -13.67 -0.41
N ARG A 610 5.20 -12.46 0.16
CA ARG A 610 4.50 -12.12 1.41
C ARG A 610 3.04 -11.79 1.14
N THR A 611 2.75 -10.90 0.17
CA THR A 611 1.35 -10.55 -0.18
C THR A 611 0.63 -11.72 -0.86
N ALA A 612 1.32 -12.55 -1.64
CA ALA A 612 0.74 -13.73 -2.28
C ALA A 612 0.26 -14.85 -1.31
N LYS A 613 0.43 -14.67 0.00
CA LYS A 613 -0.14 -15.52 1.08
C LYS A 613 -1.31 -14.87 1.81
N LEU A 614 -1.62 -13.62 1.47
CA LEU A 614 -2.62 -12.77 2.12
C LEU A 614 -3.66 -12.24 1.13
N TYR A 615 -3.33 -12.12 -0.16
CA TYR A 615 -4.17 -11.53 -1.20
C TYR A 615 -4.78 -12.64 -2.07
N THR A 616 -6.04 -12.51 -2.49
CA THR A 616 -6.58 -13.36 -3.56
C THR A 616 -6.09 -12.84 -4.91
N ASP A 617 -5.45 -13.69 -5.70
CA ASP A 617 -4.90 -13.32 -7.00
C ASP A 617 -4.90 -14.53 -7.94
N LEU A 618 -4.87 -14.27 -9.25
CA LEU A 618 -4.68 -15.31 -10.26
C LEU A 618 -3.33 -15.12 -10.96
N SER A 619 -2.62 -16.23 -11.14
CA SER A 619 -1.45 -16.34 -12.01
C SER A 619 -1.77 -17.24 -13.20
N TYR A 620 -1.47 -16.76 -14.40
CA TYR A 620 -1.76 -17.43 -15.67
C TYR A 620 -0.44 -17.69 -16.42
N LEU A 621 -0.05 -18.96 -16.53
CA LEU A 621 1.13 -19.43 -17.25
C LEU A 621 0.71 -19.96 -18.62
N THR A 622 1.37 -19.53 -19.69
CA THR A 622 0.99 -19.87 -21.07
C THR A 622 2.18 -20.01 -22.02
N ALA A 623 2.05 -20.89 -23.01
CA ALA A 623 2.93 -20.99 -24.17
C ALA A 623 2.21 -20.57 -25.47
N ASN A 624 1.10 -19.83 -25.38
CA ASN A 624 0.34 -19.36 -26.53
C ASN A 624 1.14 -18.29 -27.30
N ASP A 625 1.40 -18.54 -28.59
CA ASP A 625 2.26 -17.67 -29.40
C ASP A 625 1.69 -16.25 -29.59
N ALA A 626 0.36 -16.11 -29.67
CA ALA A 626 -0.29 -14.81 -29.81
C ALA A 626 -0.18 -13.98 -28.51
N ILE A 627 -0.50 -14.58 -27.35
CA ILE A 627 -0.37 -13.89 -26.05
C ILE A 627 1.11 -13.55 -25.78
N THR A 628 2.03 -14.48 -26.04
CA THR A 628 3.46 -14.26 -25.74
C THR A 628 4.17 -13.34 -26.73
N ALA A 629 3.68 -13.21 -27.97
CA ALA A 629 4.10 -12.15 -28.89
C ALA A 629 3.59 -10.77 -28.42
N ASP A 630 2.33 -10.66 -28.01
CA ASP A 630 1.78 -9.41 -27.47
C ASP A 630 2.54 -8.96 -26.21
N MET A 631 2.89 -9.89 -25.30
CA MET A 631 3.72 -9.59 -24.12
C MET A 631 5.08 -9.00 -24.52
N ASP A 632 5.71 -9.53 -25.57
CA ASP A 632 7.00 -9.06 -26.07
C ASP A 632 6.90 -7.67 -26.73
N ALA A 633 5.78 -7.40 -27.40
CA ALA A 633 5.45 -6.08 -27.93
C ALA A 633 5.24 -5.05 -26.80
N VAL A 634 4.55 -5.40 -25.71
CA VAL A 634 4.40 -4.50 -24.55
C VAL A 634 5.73 -4.29 -23.83
N PHE A 635 6.59 -5.32 -23.68
CA PHE A 635 7.95 -5.13 -23.18
C PHE A 635 8.79 -4.21 -24.08
N THR A 636 8.58 -4.27 -25.40
CA THR A 636 9.27 -3.40 -26.37
C THR A 636 8.80 -1.96 -26.27
N LEU A 637 7.48 -1.72 -26.17
CA LEU A 637 6.89 -0.40 -25.87
C LEU A 637 7.47 0.18 -24.57
N LEU A 638 7.53 -0.62 -23.50
CA LEU A 638 8.07 -0.17 -22.20
C LEU A 638 9.57 0.18 -22.28
N ALA A 639 10.35 -0.51 -23.11
CA ALA A 639 11.81 -0.33 -23.22
C ALA A 639 12.24 0.76 -24.22
N SER A 640 11.47 0.99 -25.28
CA SER A 640 11.87 1.85 -26.41
C SER A 640 10.87 2.95 -26.77
N GLN A 641 9.68 2.96 -26.15
CA GLN A 641 8.56 3.88 -26.43
C GLN A 641 8.09 3.87 -27.90
N VAL A 642 8.47 2.85 -28.68
CA VAL A 642 7.99 2.61 -30.04
C VAL A 642 6.50 2.30 -30.00
N ALA A 643 5.77 2.78 -31.01
CA ALA A 643 4.33 2.59 -31.15
C ALA A 643 3.94 1.10 -31.05
N LEU A 644 2.96 0.81 -30.20
CA LEU A 644 2.46 -0.54 -29.96
C LEU A 644 1.78 -1.06 -31.24
N PRO A 645 2.21 -2.20 -31.82
CA PRO A 645 1.54 -2.79 -32.98
C PRO A 645 0.14 -3.29 -32.60
N PRO A 646 -0.76 -3.52 -33.58
CA PRO A 646 -2.04 -4.20 -33.34
C PRO A 646 -1.83 -5.54 -32.63
N LEU A 647 -2.41 -5.70 -31.45
CA LEU A 647 -2.25 -6.87 -30.60
C LEU A 647 -3.28 -7.95 -30.91
N ASN A 648 -2.89 -9.20 -30.70
CA ASN A 648 -3.65 -10.39 -31.11
C ASN A 648 -4.71 -10.81 -30.07
N ARG A 649 -4.41 -10.57 -28.79
CA ARG A 649 -5.14 -11.08 -27.61
C ARG A 649 -5.09 -10.14 -26.41
N LEU A 650 -3.98 -9.46 -26.15
CA LEU A 650 -3.85 -8.58 -24.98
C LEU A 650 -4.58 -7.25 -25.21
N LEU A 651 -5.33 -6.84 -24.19
CA LEU A 651 -5.86 -5.49 -24.05
C LEU A 651 -4.92 -4.70 -23.14
N VAL A 652 -4.53 -3.49 -23.53
CA VAL A 652 -3.48 -2.72 -22.86
C VAL A 652 -3.97 -1.30 -22.62
N ALA A 653 -3.84 -0.79 -21.39
CA ALA A 653 -4.08 0.62 -21.10
C ALA A 653 -2.83 1.47 -21.41
N PRO A 654 -2.97 2.74 -21.85
CA PRO A 654 -4.23 3.44 -22.14
C PRO A 654 -4.81 3.18 -23.56
N PHE A 655 -4.21 2.26 -24.33
CA PHE A 655 -4.45 2.12 -25.78
C PHE A 655 -5.79 1.46 -26.16
N THR A 656 -6.03 0.21 -25.75
CA THR A 656 -7.17 -0.61 -26.19
C THR A 656 -8.10 -1.01 -25.06
N LEU A 657 -7.61 -1.09 -23.81
CA LEU A 657 -8.37 -1.67 -22.70
C LEU A 657 -9.69 -0.96 -22.42
N HIS A 658 -9.70 0.38 -22.34
CA HIS A 658 -10.92 1.13 -22.04
C HIS A 658 -11.96 1.03 -23.16
N ALA A 659 -11.54 1.21 -24.41
CA ALA A 659 -12.40 1.14 -25.58
C ALA A 659 -13.05 -0.24 -25.74
N THR A 660 -12.30 -1.33 -25.61
CA THR A 660 -12.86 -2.69 -25.72
C THR A 660 -13.78 -3.06 -24.54
N LEU A 661 -13.53 -2.55 -23.33
CA LEU A 661 -14.47 -2.72 -22.22
C LEU A 661 -15.79 -1.98 -22.47
N MET A 662 -15.73 -0.74 -22.98
CA MET A 662 -16.92 0.02 -23.40
C MET A 662 -17.68 -0.70 -24.54
N GLU A 663 -16.96 -1.28 -25.50
CA GLU A 663 -17.54 -2.06 -26.61
C GLU A 663 -18.33 -3.28 -26.10
N HIS A 664 -17.77 -4.06 -25.16
CA HIS A 664 -18.48 -5.21 -24.59
C HIS A 664 -19.72 -4.83 -23.77
N ILE A 665 -19.72 -3.67 -23.12
CA ILE A 665 -20.92 -3.14 -22.45
C ILE A 665 -21.99 -2.77 -23.50
N ALA A 666 -21.60 -2.10 -24.59
CA ALA A 666 -22.49 -1.74 -25.68
C ALA A 666 -23.06 -2.96 -26.42
N GLN A 667 -22.25 -4.02 -26.62
CA GLN A 667 -22.68 -5.31 -27.19
C GLN A 667 -23.74 -5.98 -26.30
N ALA A 668 -23.54 -6.00 -24.98
CA ALA A 668 -24.54 -6.50 -24.03
C ALA A 668 -25.83 -5.67 -24.05
N GLN A 669 -25.73 -4.34 -24.12
CA GLN A 669 -26.89 -3.46 -24.26
C GLN A 669 -27.70 -3.75 -25.53
N ALA A 670 -27.04 -3.87 -26.67
CA ALA A 670 -27.70 -4.18 -27.95
C ALA A 670 -28.37 -5.57 -27.93
N ALA A 671 -27.75 -6.56 -27.28
CA ALA A 671 -28.36 -7.87 -27.07
C ALA A 671 -29.64 -7.80 -26.22
N ALA A 672 -29.63 -7.04 -25.12
CA ALA A 672 -30.82 -6.84 -24.28
C ALA A 672 -31.95 -6.13 -25.03
N GLN A 673 -31.64 -5.07 -25.80
CA GLN A 673 -32.59 -4.37 -26.65
C GLN A 673 -33.20 -5.28 -27.74
N ALA A 674 -32.45 -6.30 -28.19
CA ALA A 674 -32.92 -7.33 -29.11
C ALA A 674 -33.63 -8.52 -28.43
N GLY A 675 -33.93 -8.44 -27.13
CA GLY A 675 -34.58 -9.51 -26.36
C GLY A 675 -33.71 -10.75 -26.11
N GLN A 676 -32.39 -10.64 -26.30
CA GLN A 676 -31.44 -11.75 -26.11
C GLN A 676 -30.84 -11.75 -24.70
N PRO A 677 -30.35 -12.90 -24.19
CA PRO A 677 -29.65 -12.96 -22.90
C PRO A 677 -28.46 -12.00 -22.84
N ALA A 678 -28.47 -11.08 -21.87
CA ALA A 678 -27.43 -10.08 -21.70
C ALA A 678 -27.05 -9.95 -20.22
N ARG A 679 -25.77 -10.22 -19.91
CA ARG A 679 -25.26 -10.21 -18.54
C ARG A 679 -23.83 -9.69 -18.47
N ILE A 680 -23.52 -8.93 -17.43
CA ILE A 680 -22.18 -8.47 -17.10
C ILE A 680 -21.89 -8.88 -15.66
N VAL A 681 -20.77 -9.57 -15.44
CA VAL A 681 -20.30 -9.91 -14.08
C VAL A 681 -18.85 -9.46 -13.93
N ALA A 682 -18.58 -8.49 -13.07
CA ALA A 682 -17.26 -7.87 -12.96
C ALA A 682 -16.76 -7.79 -11.51
N LYS A 683 -15.64 -8.46 -11.25
CA LYS A 683 -14.92 -8.45 -9.97
C LYS A 683 -13.67 -7.57 -10.06
N MET A 684 -13.49 -6.66 -9.10
CA MET A 684 -12.38 -5.72 -9.02
C MET A 684 -12.19 -5.15 -7.61
N ASN A 685 -11.11 -4.39 -7.37
CA ASN A 685 -10.93 -3.73 -6.08
C ASN A 685 -11.82 -2.48 -5.95
N ALA A 686 -11.91 -1.66 -7.01
CA ALA A 686 -12.64 -0.40 -7.00
C ALA A 686 -13.19 -0.03 -8.40
N LEU A 687 -14.35 0.61 -8.42
CA LEU A 687 -15.00 1.19 -9.60
C LEU A 687 -15.10 2.71 -9.41
N THR A 688 -14.20 3.46 -10.04
CA THR A 688 -14.16 4.93 -10.05
C THR A 688 -13.82 5.47 -11.46
N ASP A 689 -14.24 4.74 -12.50
CA ASP A 689 -14.15 5.17 -13.90
C ASP A 689 -15.52 5.66 -14.35
N TRP A 690 -15.66 6.96 -14.62
CA TRP A 690 -16.99 7.55 -14.86
C TRP A 690 -17.62 7.05 -16.16
N LYS A 691 -16.81 6.79 -17.20
CA LYS A 691 -17.30 6.34 -18.50
C LYS A 691 -17.78 4.89 -18.44
N LEU A 692 -16.99 3.99 -17.84
CA LEU A 692 -17.40 2.60 -17.63
C LEU A 692 -18.61 2.51 -16.69
N ALA A 693 -18.65 3.32 -15.61
CA ALA A 693 -19.78 3.34 -14.70
C ALA A 693 -21.07 3.85 -15.37
N ALA A 694 -20.98 4.87 -16.24
CA ALA A 694 -22.13 5.39 -16.99
C ALA A 694 -22.62 4.40 -18.06
N ALA A 695 -21.70 3.70 -18.73
CA ALA A 695 -22.05 2.63 -19.66
C ALA A 695 -22.77 1.47 -18.96
N LEU A 696 -22.32 1.05 -17.77
CA LEU A 696 -23.05 0.06 -16.95
C LEU A 696 -24.45 0.57 -16.56
N HIS A 697 -24.57 1.83 -16.14
CA HIS A 697 -25.87 2.42 -15.81
C HIS A 697 -26.82 2.43 -17.01
N GLN A 698 -26.36 2.89 -18.17
CA GLN A 698 -27.14 2.90 -19.41
C GLN A 698 -27.53 1.48 -19.86
N ALA A 699 -26.62 0.51 -19.75
CA ALA A 699 -26.89 -0.88 -20.11
C ALA A 699 -28.00 -1.50 -19.23
N ALA A 700 -27.97 -1.26 -17.91
CA ALA A 700 -29.01 -1.74 -17.00
C ALA A 700 -30.39 -1.09 -17.29
N GLN A 701 -30.44 0.18 -17.68
CA GLN A 701 -31.69 0.84 -18.10
C GLN A 701 -32.30 0.24 -19.38
N HIS A 702 -31.53 -0.56 -20.14
CA HIS A 702 -31.96 -1.28 -21.34
C HIS A 702 -32.11 -2.80 -21.16
N GLY A 703 -32.15 -3.30 -19.92
CA GLY A 703 -32.47 -4.70 -19.61
C GLY A 703 -31.28 -5.59 -19.23
N VAL A 704 -30.04 -5.10 -19.32
CA VAL A 704 -28.85 -5.90 -18.97
C VAL A 704 -28.82 -6.23 -17.49
N GLN A 705 -28.50 -7.49 -17.15
CA GLN A 705 -28.25 -7.93 -15.79
C GLN A 705 -26.80 -7.66 -15.40
N ILE A 706 -26.54 -6.82 -14.39
CA ILE A 706 -25.19 -6.44 -13.99
C ILE A 706 -24.94 -6.84 -12.53
N ASP A 707 -23.93 -7.68 -12.31
CA ASP A 707 -23.50 -8.14 -10.98
C ASP A 707 -22.04 -7.73 -10.74
N LEU A 708 -21.81 -6.81 -9.80
CA LEU A 708 -20.49 -6.25 -9.51
C LEU A 708 -19.97 -6.74 -8.16
N ILE A 709 -18.71 -7.16 -8.12
CA ILE A 709 -17.98 -7.54 -6.90
C ILE A 709 -16.86 -6.51 -6.70
N VAL A 710 -17.12 -5.49 -5.88
CA VAL A 710 -16.26 -4.33 -5.66
C VAL A 710 -15.96 -4.17 -4.17
N ARG A 711 -14.74 -4.52 -3.74
CA ARG A 711 -14.44 -4.55 -2.29
C ARG A 711 -14.27 -3.17 -1.64
N ALA A 712 -13.70 -2.21 -2.38
CA ALA A 712 -13.32 -0.90 -1.86
C ALA A 712 -14.29 0.19 -2.36
N ALA A 713 -13.76 1.26 -2.97
CA ALA A 713 -14.58 2.37 -3.46
C ALA A 713 -15.39 2.00 -4.70
N CYS A 714 -16.68 2.34 -4.70
CA CYS A 714 -17.57 2.30 -5.84
C CYS A 714 -18.29 3.65 -5.97
N VAL A 715 -18.27 4.25 -7.16
CA VAL A 715 -19.01 5.50 -7.46
C VAL A 715 -20.38 5.26 -8.07
N LEU A 716 -20.59 4.09 -8.67
CA LEU A 716 -21.85 3.68 -9.28
C LEU A 716 -22.86 3.29 -8.17
N PRO A 717 -24.05 3.90 -8.09
CA PRO A 717 -25.13 3.42 -7.24
C PRO A 717 -25.65 2.04 -7.70
N ALA A 718 -26.27 1.30 -6.78
CA ALA A 718 -27.01 0.10 -7.12
C ALA A 718 -28.36 0.45 -7.81
N LEU A 719 -28.93 -0.52 -8.53
CA LEU A 719 -30.29 -0.49 -9.07
C LEU A 719 -30.88 -1.90 -8.91
N HIS A 720 -31.94 -2.06 -8.13
CA HIS A 720 -32.56 -3.38 -7.90
C HIS A 720 -33.35 -3.87 -9.12
N ALA A 721 -34.03 -2.95 -9.83
CA ALA A 721 -34.68 -3.21 -11.10
C ALA A 721 -34.82 -1.92 -11.95
N THR A 722 -34.86 -2.05 -13.27
CA THR A 722 -35.22 -0.97 -14.21
C THR A 722 -36.51 -1.31 -14.97
N PRO A 723 -37.19 -0.34 -15.61
CA PRO A 723 -38.41 -0.61 -16.39
C PRO A 723 -38.22 -1.62 -17.54
N ALA A 724 -36.98 -1.75 -18.06
CA ALA A 724 -36.61 -2.75 -19.05
C ALA A 724 -36.22 -4.12 -18.44
N GLY A 725 -36.41 -4.31 -17.13
CA GLY A 725 -36.08 -5.54 -16.41
C GLY A 725 -34.60 -5.73 -16.04
N GLY A 726 -33.74 -4.76 -16.34
CA GLY A 726 -32.30 -4.80 -16.01
C GLY A 726 -32.03 -4.45 -14.54
N ALA A 727 -30.79 -4.61 -14.10
CA ALA A 727 -30.40 -4.37 -12.70
C ALA A 727 -28.88 -4.17 -12.53
N ILE A 728 -28.48 -3.50 -11.44
CA ILE A 728 -27.09 -3.33 -11.00
C ILE A 728 -27.00 -3.75 -9.53
N ARG A 729 -26.56 -4.98 -9.28
CA ARG A 729 -26.38 -5.54 -7.94
C ARG A 729 -24.90 -5.46 -7.55
N ILE A 730 -24.58 -4.73 -6.49
CA ILE A 730 -23.20 -4.43 -6.11
C ILE A 730 -22.89 -5.06 -4.74
N ARG A 731 -21.98 -6.03 -4.75
CA ARG A 731 -21.50 -6.80 -3.60
C ARG A 731 -20.07 -6.38 -3.22
N SER A 732 -19.78 -6.39 -1.93
CA SER A 732 -18.48 -6.03 -1.37
C SER A 732 -18.10 -7.06 -0.32
N ILE A 733 -17.08 -7.88 -0.60
CA ILE A 733 -16.60 -8.92 0.32
C ILE A 733 -15.31 -8.43 0.96
N VAL A 734 -15.28 -8.43 2.29
CA VAL A 734 -14.08 -8.24 3.11
C VAL A 734 -13.88 -9.54 3.88
N GLY A 735 -12.69 -10.12 3.82
CA GLY A 735 -12.42 -11.46 4.34
C GLY A 735 -11.10 -11.57 5.10
N ARG A 736 -10.77 -12.80 5.49
CA ARG A 736 -9.44 -13.20 6.00
C ARG A 736 -8.34 -12.84 5.00
N PHE A 737 -8.59 -13.10 3.73
CA PHE A 737 -7.71 -12.74 2.62
C PHE A 737 -8.17 -11.41 2.02
N LEU A 738 -7.22 -10.58 1.60
CA LEU A 738 -7.50 -9.34 0.92
C LEU A 738 -7.90 -9.64 -0.52
N GLU A 739 -9.16 -9.41 -0.87
CA GLU A 739 -9.61 -9.60 -2.26
C GLU A 739 -8.78 -8.74 -3.23
N HIS A 740 -8.20 -9.31 -4.28
CA HIS A 740 -7.36 -8.54 -5.21
C HIS A 740 -7.43 -9.01 -6.69
N THR A 741 -7.91 -10.23 -6.97
CA THR A 741 -8.23 -10.71 -8.32
C THR A 741 -9.16 -9.76 -9.06
N ARG A 742 -8.89 -9.48 -10.34
CA ARG A 742 -9.86 -8.85 -11.26
C ARG A 742 -10.27 -9.81 -12.36
N VAL A 743 -11.58 -9.94 -12.57
CA VAL A 743 -12.22 -10.85 -13.53
C VAL A 743 -13.42 -10.13 -14.15
N PHE A 744 -13.49 -10.07 -15.48
CA PHE A 744 -14.61 -9.43 -16.19
C PHE A 744 -15.26 -10.44 -17.14
N PHE A 745 -16.54 -10.73 -16.93
CA PHE A 745 -17.37 -11.57 -17.78
C PHE A 745 -18.45 -10.72 -18.46
N PHE A 746 -18.62 -10.92 -19.77
CA PHE A 746 -19.62 -10.25 -20.60
C PHE A 746 -20.35 -11.28 -21.44
N GLN A 747 -21.67 -11.23 -21.45
CA GLN A 747 -22.56 -12.03 -22.29
C GLN A 747 -23.43 -11.13 -23.15
N ALA A 748 -23.41 -11.36 -24.47
CA ALA A 748 -24.26 -10.73 -25.47
C ALA A 748 -24.87 -11.82 -26.36
N GLY A 749 -26.09 -12.25 -26.02
CA GLY A 749 -26.74 -13.40 -26.63
C GLY A 749 -25.95 -14.69 -26.40
N GLN A 750 -25.43 -15.26 -27.49
CA GLN A 750 -24.58 -16.46 -27.49
C GLN A 750 -23.07 -16.14 -27.44
N GLN A 751 -22.67 -14.86 -27.42
CA GLN A 751 -21.27 -14.47 -27.32
C GLN A 751 -20.88 -14.22 -25.86
N GLU A 752 -19.83 -14.89 -25.39
CA GLU A 752 -19.30 -14.73 -24.04
C GLU A 752 -17.80 -14.40 -24.03
N GLN A 753 -17.41 -13.28 -23.41
CA GLN A 753 -16.01 -12.96 -23.14
C GLN A 753 -15.70 -13.08 -21.64
N LEU A 754 -14.50 -13.59 -21.32
CA LEU A 754 -13.98 -13.68 -19.96
C LEU A 754 -12.54 -13.20 -19.94
N TYR A 755 -12.27 -12.13 -19.19
CA TYR A 755 -10.95 -11.51 -19.05
C TYR A 755 -10.44 -11.59 -17.62
N LEU A 756 -9.12 -11.79 -17.49
CA LEU A 756 -8.36 -11.50 -16.27
C LEU A 756 -7.58 -10.20 -16.47
N ALA A 757 -7.35 -9.41 -15.41
CA ALA A 757 -6.70 -8.10 -15.54
C ALA A 757 -5.80 -7.68 -14.36
N SER A 758 -4.80 -6.83 -14.64
CA SER A 758 -4.06 -6.07 -13.62
C SER A 758 -4.77 -4.77 -13.22
N ALA A 759 -5.68 -4.29 -14.08
CA ALA A 759 -6.45 -3.07 -13.89
C ALA A 759 -7.65 -3.26 -12.96
N ASP A 760 -7.93 -2.25 -12.15
CA ASP A 760 -9.27 -1.96 -11.63
C ASP A 760 -9.94 -0.91 -12.54
N TRP A 761 -11.27 -0.79 -12.52
CA TRP A 761 -11.98 0.19 -13.36
C TRP A 761 -11.96 1.57 -12.70
N MET A 762 -10.81 2.25 -12.78
CA MET A 762 -10.63 3.62 -12.28
C MET A 762 -9.94 4.47 -13.35
N ASN A 763 -10.31 5.75 -13.48
CA ASN A 763 -9.74 6.69 -14.45
C ASN A 763 -8.19 6.60 -14.56
N ARG A 764 -7.48 6.47 -13.43
CA ARG A 764 -6.01 6.38 -13.40
C ARG A 764 -5.44 5.08 -13.96
N ASN A 765 -6.18 3.97 -13.89
CA ASN A 765 -5.79 2.68 -14.46
C ASN A 765 -6.06 2.65 -15.97
N MET A 766 -7.10 3.36 -16.42
CA MET A 766 -7.51 3.40 -17.83
C MET A 766 -6.72 4.43 -18.64
N ALA A 767 -6.39 5.60 -18.08
CA ALA A 767 -5.74 6.69 -18.81
C ALA A 767 -4.29 7.02 -18.38
N ARG A 768 -3.86 6.68 -17.14
CA ARG A 768 -2.56 7.11 -16.57
C ARG A 768 -1.62 5.95 -16.16
N ARG A 769 -1.81 4.77 -16.75
CA ARG A 769 -1.02 3.56 -16.47
C ARG A 769 -0.88 2.64 -17.66
N VAL A 770 0.19 1.85 -17.66
CA VAL A 770 0.30 0.64 -18.48
C VAL A 770 -0.24 -0.54 -17.67
N GLU A 771 -1.48 -0.91 -17.97
CA GLU A 771 -2.21 -2.06 -17.40
C GLU A 771 -2.49 -3.10 -18.50
N LEU A 772 -2.84 -4.32 -18.08
CA LEU A 772 -3.12 -5.45 -18.97
C LEU A 772 -4.46 -6.11 -18.62
N ALA A 773 -5.18 -6.57 -19.64
CA ALA A 773 -6.16 -7.64 -19.53
C ALA A 773 -5.96 -8.69 -20.64
N TRP A 774 -6.29 -9.95 -20.36
CA TRP A 774 -6.13 -11.06 -21.30
C TRP A 774 -7.34 -12.01 -21.28
N PRO A 775 -7.81 -12.47 -22.45
CA PRO A 775 -8.97 -13.34 -22.55
C PRO A 775 -8.61 -14.78 -22.21
N VAL A 776 -9.44 -15.44 -21.38
CA VAL A 776 -9.33 -16.87 -21.12
C VAL A 776 -10.25 -17.63 -22.09
N ARG A 777 -9.66 -18.54 -22.86
CA ARG A 777 -10.34 -19.27 -23.96
C ARG A 777 -10.46 -20.78 -23.76
N ASP A 778 -9.65 -21.39 -22.90
CA ASP A 778 -9.85 -22.80 -22.54
C ASP A 778 -11.12 -22.95 -21.70
N ALA A 779 -12.06 -23.77 -22.15
CA ALA A 779 -13.38 -23.90 -21.51
C ALA A 779 -13.31 -24.36 -20.04
N ALA A 780 -12.37 -25.25 -19.70
CA ALA A 780 -12.22 -25.72 -18.33
C ALA A 780 -11.58 -24.66 -17.42
N LEU A 781 -10.65 -23.85 -17.93
CA LEU A 781 -10.13 -22.69 -17.19
C LEU A 781 -11.17 -21.58 -17.05
N ARG A 782 -11.99 -21.33 -18.09
CA ARG A 782 -13.12 -20.38 -18.02
C ARG A 782 -14.09 -20.77 -16.91
N GLN A 783 -14.59 -22.02 -16.94
CA GLN A 783 -15.52 -22.51 -15.92
C GLN A 783 -14.91 -22.41 -14.52
N ARG A 784 -13.66 -22.87 -14.35
CA ARG A 784 -12.94 -22.75 -13.07
C ARG A 784 -12.89 -21.31 -12.54
N ILE A 785 -12.66 -20.31 -13.40
CA ILE A 785 -12.62 -18.90 -13.00
C ILE A 785 -14.02 -18.37 -12.67
N VAL A 786 -15.04 -18.77 -13.43
CA VAL A 786 -16.44 -18.43 -13.14
C VAL A 786 -16.84 -19.00 -11.78
N ASP A 787 -16.57 -20.28 -11.53
CA ASP A 787 -16.88 -20.96 -10.26
C ASP A 787 -16.11 -20.34 -9.08
N GLU A 788 -14.77 -20.29 -9.17
CA GLU A 788 -13.90 -19.92 -8.04
C GLU A 788 -13.83 -18.41 -7.78
N CYS A 789 -14.06 -17.55 -8.79
CA CYS A 789 -13.88 -16.09 -8.65
C CYS A 789 -15.15 -15.27 -8.80
N LEU A 790 -16.21 -15.79 -9.44
CA LEU A 790 -17.48 -15.08 -9.61
C LEU A 790 -18.60 -15.73 -8.78
N VAL A 791 -19.01 -16.96 -9.12
CA VAL A 791 -20.16 -17.66 -8.49
C VAL A 791 -19.99 -17.76 -6.98
N ALA A 792 -18.83 -18.21 -6.50
CA ALA A 792 -18.52 -18.28 -5.07
C ALA A 792 -18.80 -16.95 -4.32
N TYR A 793 -18.47 -15.81 -4.94
CA TYR A 793 -18.61 -14.46 -4.35
C TYR A 793 -19.99 -13.82 -4.60
N LEU A 794 -20.76 -14.32 -5.57
CA LEU A 794 -22.18 -13.98 -5.75
C LEU A 794 -23.10 -14.79 -4.82
N MET A 795 -22.65 -15.96 -4.37
CA MET A 795 -23.37 -16.82 -3.41
C MET A 795 -22.96 -16.58 -1.95
N ASP A 796 -21.94 -15.76 -1.69
CA ASP A 796 -21.50 -15.43 -0.32
C ASP A 796 -22.59 -14.70 0.47
N ASP A 797 -22.97 -15.22 1.62
CA ASP A 797 -23.98 -14.69 2.55
C ASP A 797 -23.48 -14.65 4.01
N GLN A 798 -22.15 -14.61 4.20
CA GLN A 798 -21.50 -14.51 5.51
C GLN A 798 -20.55 -13.29 5.61
N ASP A 799 -19.76 -13.05 4.57
CA ASP A 799 -18.73 -12.00 4.53
C ASP A 799 -19.08 -10.89 3.51
N ALA A 800 -20.22 -11.05 2.81
CA ALA A 800 -20.72 -10.12 1.80
C ALA A 800 -21.58 -8.99 2.36
N TRP A 801 -21.27 -7.77 1.92
CA TRP A 801 -22.08 -6.58 2.06
C TRP A 801 -22.70 -6.20 0.72
N VAL A 802 -23.98 -5.84 0.70
CA VAL A 802 -24.70 -5.38 -0.49
C VAL A 802 -24.95 -3.87 -0.37
N LEU A 803 -24.57 -3.13 -1.41
CA LEU A 803 -24.91 -1.73 -1.59
C LEU A 803 -26.38 -1.61 -1.97
N GLN A 804 -27.14 -0.83 -1.21
CA GLN A 804 -28.56 -0.52 -1.48
C GLN A 804 -28.67 0.70 -2.41
N GLU A 805 -29.87 0.98 -2.92
CA GLU A 805 -30.15 2.15 -3.77
C GLU A 805 -29.96 3.50 -3.07
N ASP A 806 -30.01 3.55 -1.72
CA ASP A 806 -29.73 4.76 -0.94
C ASP A 806 -28.23 5.08 -0.79
N GLY A 807 -27.35 4.24 -1.35
CA GLY A 807 -25.90 4.38 -1.27
C GLY A 807 -25.25 3.76 -0.02
N GLN A 808 -26.02 3.18 0.90
CA GLN A 808 -25.49 2.52 2.09
C GLN A 808 -25.15 1.05 1.83
N TYR A 809 -24.11 0.56 2.51
CA TYR A 809 -23.76 -0.86 2.52
C TYR A 809 -24.42 -1.55 3.71
N ARG A 810 -25.15 -2.64 3.46
CA ARG A 810 -25.72 -3.52 4.49
C ARG A 810 -25.09 -4.91 4.40
N ARG A 811 -24.68 -5.51 5.53
CA ARG A 811 -24.23 -6.91 5.56
C ARG A 811 -25.40 -7.84 5.25
N LEU A 812 -25.14 -8.93 4.54
CA LEU A 812 -26.08 -10.04 4.49
C LEU A 812 -25.95 -10.85 5.77
N ASP A 813 -26.86 -10.59 6.71
CA ASP A 813 -27.04 -11.44 7.89
C ASP A 813 -27.98 -12.59 7.50
N GLY A 814 -27.43 -13.77 7.25
CA GLY A 814 -28.22 -14.98 6.99
C GLY A 814 -28.76 -15.59 8.29
N ASP A 815 -30.04 -15.95 8.32
CA ASP A 815 -30.68 -16.67 9.44
C ASP A 815 -30.22 -18.14 9.58
N THR A 816 -29.24 -18.57 8.79
CA THR A 816 -28.65 -19.92 8.78
C THR A 816 -27.12 -19.83 8.67
N VAL A 817 -26.42 -20.96 8.77
CA VAL A 817 -24.95 -21.00 8.64
C VAL A 817 -24.56 -20.74 7.19
N GLY A 818 -24.27 -19.47 6.89
CA GLY A 818 -23.88 -18.98 5.56
C GLY A 818 -22.55 -19.54 5.04
N VAL A 819 -22.32 -19.33 3.76
CA VAL A 819 -21.18 -19.82 2.98
C VAL A 819 -20.23 -18.66 2.66
N SER A 820 -19.26 -18.40 3.52
CA SER A 820 -18.11 -17.55 3.17
C SER A 820 -17.36 -18.14 1.97
N ALA A 821 -17.22 -17.36 0.89
CA ALA A 821 -16.55 -17.76 -0.34
C ALA A 821 -15.08 -18.18 -0.07
N GLN A 822 -14.39 -17.45 0.80
CA GLN A 822 -13.01 -17.74 1.16
C GLN A 822 -12.87 -19.04 1.97
N GLN A 823 -13.82 -19.32 2.86
CA GLN A 823 -13.84 -20.57 3.65
C GLN A 823 -14.18 -21.77 2.76
N MET A 824 -15.15 -21.64 1.86
CA MET A 824 -15.51 -22.65 0.86
C MET A 824 -14.30 -22.99 -0.04
N LEU A 825 -13.63 -21.98 -0.60
CA LEU A 825 -12.43 -22.17 -1.41
C LEU A 825 -11.29 -22.81 -0.61
N ALA A 826 -11.01 -22.34 0.61
CA ALA A 826 -10.00 -22.93 1.49
C ALA A 826 -10.32 -24.42 1.79
N HIS A 827 -11.57 -24.75 2.08
CA HIS A 827 -12.02 -26.12 2.26
C HIS A 827 -11.79 -26.96 0.98
N TYR A 828 -12.27 -26.49 -0.17
CA TYR A 828 -12.14 -27.16 -1.48
C TYR A 828 -10.68 -27.43 -1.88
N PHE A 829 -9.77 -26.49 -1.65
CA PHE A 829 -8.34 -26.70 -1.92
C PHE A 829 -7.70 -27.67 -0.92
N SER A 830 -8.17 -27.74 0.33
CA SER A 830 -7.67 -28.70 1.32
C SER A 830 -8.15 -30.15 1.07
N THR A 831 -9.45 -30.39 0.86
CA THR A 831 -10.02 -31.75 0.80
C THR A 831 -9.74 -32.46 -0.52
N ALA A 832 -9.59 -31.73 -1.62
CA ALA A 832 -9.13 -32.28 -2.90
C ALA A 832 -7.67 -32.80 -2.87
N SER A 833 -6.88 -32.47 -1.83
CA SER A 833 -5.58 -33.12 -1.56
C SER A 833 -5.71 -34.45 -0.81
N ALA A 834 -6.83 -34.71 -0.11
CA ALA A 834 -7.08 -35.92 0.66
C ALA A 834 -7.88 -37.00 -0.11
N LEU A 835 -8.82 -36.58 -0.97
CA LEU A 835 -9.77 -37.47 -1.67
C LEU A 835 -9.19 -38.29 -2.85
N ARG A 836 -7.89 -38.58 -2.86
CA ARG A 836 -7.28 -39.58 -3.76
C ARG A 836 -6.27 -40.44 -3.00
N PRO A 837 -6.30 -41.78 -3.16
CA PRO A 837 -5.31 -42.64 -2.53
C PRO A 837 -3.91 -42.26 -3.03
N ARG A 838 -2.92 -42.33 -2.13
CA ARG A 838 -1.51 -42.20 -2.53
C ARG A 838 -1.23 -43.20 -3.66
N PRO A 839 -0.57 -42.80 -4.76
CA PRO A 839 -0.09 -43.76 -5.74
C PRO A 839 0.81 -44.75 -5.00
N ARG A 840 0.51 -46.06 -5.10
CA ARG A 840 1.38 -47.10 -4.55
C ARG A 840 2.76 -46.93 -5.20
N SER A 841 3.77 -46.64 -4.41
CA SER A 841 5.16 -46.51 -4.87
C SER A 841 5.62 -47.82 -5.47
N ALA A 842 5.72 -47.88 -6.80
CA ALA A 842 6.19 -49.05 -7.50
C ALA A 842 7.71 -49.21 -7.30
N GLY A 843 8.11 -50.31 -6.67
CA GLY A 843 9.50 -50.77 -6.60
C GLY A 843 10.21 -50.56 -5.27
N SER A 844 10.36 -51.64 -4.49
CA SER A 844 11.63 -52.08 -3.87
C SER A 844 11.45 -53.32 -2.98
N SER A 845 11.22 -54.49 -3.59
CA SER A 845 11.20 -55.78 -2.86
C SER A 845 12.00 -56.88 -3.57
N SER A 846 13.11 -56.50 -4.21
CA SER A 846 14.04 -57.41 -4.91
C SER A 846 15.53 -57.15 -4.60
N ALA A 847 15.84 -56.15 -3.76
CA ALA A 847 17.22 -55.72 -3.46
C ALA A 847 17.78 -56.24 -2.12
N ALA A 848 17.15 -57.27 -1.51
CA ALA A 848 17.45 -57.71 -0.15
C ALA A 848 17.56 -59.25 0.01
N GLN A 849 18.02 -59.97 -1.02
CA GLN A 849 18.19 -61.43 -0.92
C GLN A 849 19.29 -62.02 -1.83
N LEU A 850 20.44 -61.33 -1.97
CA LEU A 850 21.51 -61.76 -2.90
C LEU A 850 22.96 -61.57 -2.38
N THR A 851 23.17 -61.59 -1.07
CA THR A 851 24.49 -61.50 -0.42
C THR A 851 24.67 -62.48 0.76
N ALA A 852 24.25 -63.75 0.59
CA ALA A 852 24.58 -64.82 1.52
C ALA A 852 24.75 -66.19 0.84
N ARG A 853 25.72 -66.98 1.32
CA ARG A 853 25.92 -68.43 1.07
C ARG A 853 26.27 -68.89 -0.37
N THR A 854 27.42 -68.45 -0.87
CA THR A 854 28.26 -69.28 -1.79
C THR A 854 29.48 -69.86 -1.07
N LYS A 855 29.25 -70.70 -0.05
CA LYS A 855 30.32 -71.50 0.60
C LYS A 855 29.79 -72.66 1.46
N SER A 856 29.29 -73.71 0.80
CA SER A 856 29.61 -75.09 1.19
C SER A 856 29.35 -76.03 0.02
N ALA A 857 30.26 -76.97 -0.20
CA ALA A 857 30.06 -78.10 -1.09
C ALA A 857 29.80 -79.37 -0.27
N LYS A 858 29.61 -80.50 -0.98
CA LYS A 858 29.65 -81.90 -0.52
C LYS A 858 28.37 -82.51 0.08
N LYS A 859 27.99 -83.60 -0.61
CA LYS A 859 27.45 -84.89 -0.13
C LYS A 859 25.92 -85.06 0.05
N LYS A 860 25.43 -85.99 -0.79
CA LYS A 860 24.17 -86.74 -0.76
C LYS A 860 22.93 -85.91 -1.02
#